data_AF-A0A928DEJ6-F1
#
_entry.id   AF-A0A928DEJ6-F1
#
_cell.length_a   1.000
_cell.length_b   1.000
_cell.length_c   1.000
_cell.angle_alpha   90.00
_cell.angle_beta   90.00
_cell.angle_gamma   90.00
#
_symmetry.space_group_name_H-M   'P 1'
#
loop_
_entity.id
_entity.type
_entity.pdbx_description
1 polymer ?
#
loop_
_entity_poly.entity_id
_entity_poly.type
_entity_poly.pdbx_seq_one_letter_code
_entity_poly.pdbx_strand_id
1 'polypeptide(L)'
;MKNRFLAYRSFYPEIDTMKEFFDAGVDTYSVMISNGLNALGTPYTKYPPVWTGKDQYDLAAADAAFEDILKKIPEAKFICFVDLNTPLWWARYLGAYGARHDSYYELGRVAGSSLWRQDTLKYMKVLLAHLTEKYGSRIVSYAFGCGGGTEWHDRCRGAESVFRLDGFRKWCKENGKPWNDIPSMGRREKGLRELTVKGKYDTTGYWSGYDETEVDPLIQADAGGLFYDPEEQADVVDYWKFCNELIAGTIDFFLKEARKIVLPEVELGAVYGYLTTEGQYMLASNGHMEYERLLKSDAIDYLLAPATDRGIGGGSGSLCVVGTIHAHGKQMFNSADNETWTSKGPDGGTFPEAWVAMHNEQELESSIKRELAINLVEGTSLWFFDKWGGSYSPECIRTIGSIRKLWDEEAKLQPVSKAETLIVVDPGNVYYINNMHPNSNNFHLPWKLNMNRSGAPFRYVSFNDLETMDLAGIKTVIMCHPFELDPHRMKILKERVMKENRLVIWSYAPGIINAGKWDESNVEKICGIPFGTKDLNIVKQDGWNSLYVYDPRVITPEKMREILRAAGVWIYSSVPCPVYVSERLLGIHVGEAGDVAISLPETFAKITEVFTGETVENTNALSFTTNGTETRLYRLEK
;
A
#
# COMPACT_ATOMS: atom_id res chain seq x y z
N MET A 1 -9.00 -14.86 -15.10
CA MET A 1 -9.18 -14.06 -13.87
C MET A 1 -8.25 -14.64 -12.82
N LYS A 2 -7.50 -13.82 -12.09
CA LYS A 2 -6.64 -14.30 -10.98
C LYS A 2 -7.50 -14.68 -9.78
N ASN A 3 -6.95 -15.50 -8.89
CA ASN A 3 -7.68 -15.94 -7.71
C ASN A 3 -7.88 -14.79 -6.73
N ARG A 4 -9.04 -14.79 -6.05
CA ARG A 4 -9.31 -13.87 -4.95
C ARG A 4 -9.40 -14.63 -3.64
N PHE A 5 -8.39 -14.45 -2.81
CA PHE A 5 -8.22 -15.19 -1.57
C PHE A 5 -8.93 -14.49 -0.41
N LEU A 6 -9.61 -15.29 0.41
CA LEU A 6 -9.98 -14.94 1.78
C LEU A 6 -9.22 -15.90 2.67
N ALA A 7 -8.31 -15.38 3.49
CA ALA A 7 -7.34 -16.20 4.22
C ALA A 7 -7.15 -15.75 5.67
N TYR A 8 -6.48 -16.59 6.46
CA TYR A 8 -6.00 -16.27 7.78
C TYR A 8 -4.46 -16.29 7.81
N ARG A 9 -3.85 -15.37 8.54
CA ARG A 9 -2.40 -15.29 8.73
C ARG A 9 -2.08 -15.13 10.21
N SER A 10 -1.05 -15.83 10.67
CA SER A 10 -0.36 -15.55 11.93
C SER A 10 1.14 -15.85 11.75
N PHE A 11 2.00 -15.23 12.55
CA PHE A 11 3.39 -15.64 12.61
C PHE A 11 3.57 -16.93 13.44
N TYR A 12 2.66 -17.18 14.40
CA TYR A 12 2.68 -18.36 15.25
C TYR A 12 1.63 -19.39 14.79
N PRO A 13 1.83 -20.69 15.11
CA PRO A 13 0.86 -21.71 14.77
C PRO A 13 -0.35 -21.65 15.72
N GLU A 14 -1.22 -20.67 15.52
CA GLU A 14 -2.48 -20.50 16.24
C GLU A 14 -3.53 -21.53 15.76
N ILE A 15 -3.24 -22.82 15.94
CA ILE A 15 -3.98 -23.93 15.30
C ILE A 15 -5.46 -23.96 15.71
N ASP A 16 -5.78 -23.65 16.97
CA ASP A 16 -7.16 -23.61 17.44
C ASP A 16 -7.95 -22.48 16.76
N THR A 17 -7.37 -21.28 16.67
CA THR A 17 -7.96 -20.16 15.92
C THR A 17 -8.07 -20.48 14.43
N MET A 18 -7.05 -21.10 13.83
CA MET A 18 -7.12 -21.57 12.43
C MET A 18 -8.27 -22.54 12.21
N LYS A 19 -8.56 -23.42 13.19
CA LYS A 19 -9.68 -24.36 13.13
C LYS A 19 -11.03 -23.65 13.23
N GLU A 20 -11.14 -22.62 14.07
CA GLU A 20 -12.35 -21.78 14.11
C GLU A 20 -12.60 -21.06 12.77
N PHE A 21 -11.55 -20.53 12.14
CA PHE A 21 -11.62 -19.96 10.79
C PHE A 21 -12.01 -21.02 9.74
N PHE A 22 -11.50 -22.25 9.85
CA PHE A 22 -11.89 -23.36 8.98
C PHE A 22 -13.39 -23.64 9.07
N ASP A 23 -13.93 -23.70 10.30
CA ASP A 23 -15.34 -23.96 10.56
C ASP A 23 -16.24 -22.80 10.06
N ALA A 24 -15.68 -21.60 9.94
CA ALA A 24 -16.29 -20.46 9.27
C ALA A 24 -16.11 -20.44 7.73
N GLY A 25 -15.47 -21.46 7.15
CA GLY A 25 -15.27 -21.61 5.71
C GLY A 25 -14.01 -20.94 5.13
N VAL A 26 -13.08 -20.51 5.99
CA VAL A 26 -11.76 -20.00 5.57
C VAL A 26 -10.74 -21.13 5.66
N ASP A 27 -10.41 -21.72 4.51
CA ASP A 27 -9.54 -22.90 4.38
C ASP A 27 -8.09 -22.58 3.96
N THR A 28 -7.79 -21.30 3.76
CA THR A 28 -6.51 -20.84 3.22
C THR A 28 -5.71 -20.10 4.29
N TYR A 29 -4.48 -20.55 4.53
CA TYR A 29 -3.62 -20.05 5.60
C TYR A 29 -2.29 -19.55 5.05
N SER A 30 -1.82 -18.42 5.58
CA SER A 30 -0.46 -17.95 5.31
C SER A 30 0.53 -18.59 6.28
N VAL A 31 1.51 -19.33 5.75
CA VAL A 31 2.64 -19.89 6.51
C VAL A 31 3.90 -19.13 6.15
N MET A 32 4.59 -18.59 7.15
CA MET A 32 5.86 -17.90 6.94
C MET A 32 7.04 -18.84 7.16
N ILE A 33 7.99 -18.84 6.22
CA ILE A 33 9.32 -19.44 6.41
C ILE A 33 10.30 -18.29 6.58
N SER A 34 10.93 -18.19 7.75
CA SER A 34 11.85 -17.09 8.07
C SER A 34 13.18 -17.57 8.61
N ASN A 35 14.23 -16.83 8.26
CA ASN A 35 15.60 -17.05 8.76
C ASN A 35 16.07 -15.91 9.68
N GLY A 36 15.24 -14.88 9.85
CA GLY A 36 15.59 -13.63 10.50
C GLY A 36 14.83 -13.38 11.81
N LEU A 37 15.21 -12.28 12.45
CA LEU A 37 14.47 -11.68 13.55
C LEU A 37 13.59 -10.56 13.00
N ASN A 38 12.46 -10.33 13.66
CA ASN A 38 11.58 -9.20 13.38
C ASN A 38 12.13 -7.90 14.01
N ALA A 39 11.43 -6.79 13.80
CA ALA A 39 11.83 -5.48 14.32
C ALA A 39 11.91 -5.39 15.86
N LEU A 40 11.28 -6.32 16.59
CA LEU A 40 11.36 -6.42 18.06
C LEU A 40 12.56 -7.27 18.53
N GLY A 41 13.39 -7.77 17.61
CA GLY A 41 14.54 -8.60 17.94
C GLY A 41 14.18 -10.05 18.30
N THR A 42 12.98 -10.51 17.99
CA THR A 42 12.53 -11.89 18.22
C THR A 42 12.32 -12.64 16.90
N PRO A 43 12.38 -13.98 16.88
CA PRO A 43 12.04 -14.74 15.67
C PRO A 43 10.62 -14.41 15.20
N TYR A 44 10.42 -14.37 13.88
CA TYR A 44 9.06 -14.25 13.34
C TYR A 44 8.20 -15.43 13.77
N THR A 45 8.68 -16.66 13.54
CA THR A 45 7.89 -17.88 13.77
C THR A 45 8.43 -18.71 14.94
N LYS A 46 7.64 -19.70 15.39
CA LYS A 46 8.10 -20.70 16.37
C LYS A 46 9.01 -21.78 15.77
N TYR A 47 9.11 -21.84 14.44
CA TYR A 47 9.90 -22.83 13.74
C TYR A 47 11.36 -22.35 13.56
N PRO A 48 12.35 -23.26 13.60
CA PRO A 48 13.75 -22.87 13.45
C PRO A 48 14.06 -22.40 12.02
N PRO A 49 15.17 -21.63 11.82
CA PRO A 49 15.60 -21.21 10.50
C PRO A 49 15.86 -22.38 9.56
N VAL A 50 15.45 -22.26 8.30
CA VAL A 50 15.73 -23.26 7.26
C VAL A 50 17.15 -23.11 6.74
N TRP A 51 17.64 -21.88 6.54
CA TRP A 51 18.96 -21.61 5.99
C TRP A 51 20.02 -21.49 7.09
N THR A 52 20.57 -22.62 7.53
CA THR A 52 21.40 -22.73 8.74
C THR A 52 22.90 -22.48 8.50
N GLY A 53 23.35 -22.56 7.25
CA GLY A 53 24.74 -22.35 6.87
C GLY A 53 24.95 -22.28 5.37
N LYS A 54 26.20 -22.10 4.94
CA LYS A 54 26.55 -22.11 3.52
C LYS A 54 26.20 -23.47 2.92
N ASP A 55 25.25 -23.48 1.98
CA ASP A 55 24.74 -24.69 1.33
C ASP A 55 24.17 -25.75 2.29
N GLN A 56 23.69 -25.31 3.46
CA GLN A 56 23.07 -26.17 4.48
C GLN A 56 21.63 -25.71 4.73
N TYR A 57 20.70 -26.65 4.61
CA TYR A 57 19.26 -26.40 4.67
C TYR A 57 18.56 -27.42 5.56
N ASP A 58 17.86 -26.96 6.59
CA ASP A 58 17.00 -27.78 7.43
C ASP A 58 15.57 -27.81 6.85
N LEU A 59 15.32 -28.73 5.93
CA LEU A 59 14.01 -28.85 5.27
C LEU A 59 12.92 -29.42 6.20
N ALA A 60 13.30 -30.11 7.28
CA ALA A 60 12.34 -30.56 8.29
C ALA A 60 11.75 -29.37 9.06
N ALA A 61 12.55 -28.32 9.29
CA ALA A 61 12.05 -27.06 9.85
C ALA A 61 10.99 -26.40 8.95
N ALA A 62 11.20 -26.45 7.63
CA ALA A 62 10.20 -25.95 6.68
C ALA A 62 8.92 -26.76 6.72
N ASP A 63 9.03 -28.09 6.83
CA ASP A 63 7.89 -29.02 6.86
C ASP A 63 7.01 -28.86 8.10
N ALA A 64 7.62 -28.64 9.27
CA ALA A 64 6.91 -28.59 10.54
C ALA A 64 5.74 -27.59 10.55
N ALA A 65 5.93 -26.44 9.90
CA ALA A 65 4.91 -25.40 9.80
C ALA A 65 3.65 -25.84 9.03
N PHE A 66 3.82 -26.67 8.00
CA PHE A 66 2.69 -27.23 7.24
C PHE A 66 2.10 -28.43 7.95
N GLU A 67 2.94 -29.33 8.45
CA GLU A 67 2.51 -30.58 9.08
C GLU A 67 1.68 -30.35 10.33
N ASP A 68 2.00 -29.35 11.16
CA ASP A 68 1.22 -29.04 12.35
C ASP A 68 -0.21 -28.58 12.03
N ILE A 69 -0.38 -27.79 10.96
CA ILE A 69 -1.70 -27.39 10.48
C ILE A 69 -2.43 -28.60 9.90
N LEU A 70 -1.78 -29.36 9.02
CA LEU A 70 -2.38 -30.51 8.33
C LEU A 70 -2.82 -31.65 9.27
N LYS A 71 -2.17 -31.80 10.43
CA LYS A 71 -2.59 -32.75 11.48
C LYS A 71 -4.00 -32.44 12.01
N LYS A 72 -4.42 -31.17 12.00
CA LYS A 72 -5.70 -30.71 12.55
C LYS A 72 -6.69 -30.27 11.48
N ILE A 73 -6.19 -29.79 10.35
CA ILE A 73 -6.96 -29.27 9.21
C ILE A 73 -6.43 -29.91 7.92
N PRO A 74 -6.78 -31.19 7.66
CA PRO A 74 -6.28 -31.93 6.49
C PRO A 74 -6.65 -31.31 5.14
N GLU A 75 -7.58 -30.38 5.07
CA GLU A 75 -8.05 -29.68 3.87
C GLU A 75 -7.35 -28.32 3.65
N ALA A 76 -6.48 -27.90 4.57
CA ALA A 76 -5.81 -26.61 4.51
C ALA A 76 -5.05 -26.38 3.19
N LYS A 77 -5.25 -25.18 2.64
CA LYS A 77 -4.50 -24.59 1.53
C LYS A 77 -3.55 -23.54 2.07
N PHE A 78 -2.48 -23.27 1.33
CA PHE A 78 -1.38 -22.44 1.82
C PHE A 78 -1.00 -21.31 0.88
N ILE A 79 -0.82 -20.13 1.47
CA ILE A 79 -0.01 -19.05 0.92
C ILE A 79 1.34 -19.15 1.65
N CYS A 80 2.41 -19.53 0.96
CA CYS A 80 3.73 -19.65 1.59
C CYS A 80 4.46 -18.30 1.50
N PHE A 81 4.61 -17.61 2.62
CA PHE A 81 5.38 -16.38 2.73
C PHE A 81 6.85 -16.71 2.97
N VAL A 82 7.70 -16.49 1.97
CA VAL A 82 9.12 -16.79 2.03
C VAL A 82 9.91 -15.51 2.32
N ASP A 83 10.58 -15.49 3.45
CA ASP A 83 11.52 -14.45 3.82
C ASP A 83 12.88 -14.70 3.15
N LEU A 84 13.22 -13.83 2.21
CA LEU A 84 14.48 -13.83 1.48
C LEU A 84 15.57 -13.02 2.18
N ASN A 85 15.34 -12.59 3.43
CA ASN A 85 16.40 -11.97 4.20
C ASN A 85 17.53 -12.95 4.52
N THR A 86 18.75 -12.43 4.56
CA THR A 86 19.94 -13.18 4.94
C THR A 86 19.89 -13.56 6.41
N PRO A 87 20.17 -14.83 6.76
CA PRO A 87 20.38 -15.20 8.16
C PRO A 87 21.59 -14.49 8.75
N LEU A 88 21.59 -14.30 10.08
CA LEU A 88 22.66 -13.57 10.79
C LEU A 88 24.07 -14.11 10.52
N TRP A 89 24.22 -15.44 10.37
CA TRP A 89 25.53 -16.04 10.07
C TRP A 89 26.08 -15.55 8.72
N TRP A 90 25.22 -15.30 7.73
CA TRP A 90 25.62 -14.92 6.37
C TRP A 90 26.30 -13.56 6.37
N ALA A 91 25.75 -12.57 7.08
CA ALA A 91 26.33 -11.24 7.19
C ALA A 91 27.72 -11.26 7.87
N ARG A 92 27.97 -12.22 8.76
CA ARG A 92 29.25 -12.37 9.48
C ARG A 92 30.28 -13.23 8.73
N TYR A 93 29.83 -14.18 7.91
CA TYR A 93 30.68 -15.18 7.29
C TYR A 93 31.65 -14.56 6.27
N LEU A 94 32.93 -14.47 6.63
CA LEU A 94 33.99 -13.86 5.80
C LEU A 94 33.65 -12.41 5.35
N GLY A 95 32.80 -11.71 6.10
CA GLY A 95 32.25 -10.39 5.75
C GLY A 95 33.21 -9.21 5.88
N ALA A 96 34.52 -9.43 5.77
CA ALA A 96 35.51 -8.36 5.86
C ALA A 96 35.28 -7.29 4.77
N TYR A 97 35.65 -6.04 5.07
CA TYR A 97 35.60 -4.90 4.15
C TYR A 97 34.22 -4.58 3.54
N GLY A 98 33.12 -4.93 4.23
CA GLY A 98 31.76 -4.61 3.75
C GLY A 98 31.32 -5.45 2.55
N ALA A 99 31.87 -6.64 2.36
CA ALA A 99 31.47 -7.54 1.27
C ALA A 99 30.09 -8.20 1.49
N ARG A 100 29.63 -8.26 2.75
CA ARG A 100 28.35 -8.86 3.16
C ARG A 100 27.64 -7.91 4.11
N HIS A 101 26.39 -7.62 3.80
CA HIS A 101 25.51 -6.71 4.54
C HIS A 101 24.25 -7.47 4.96
N ASP A 102 23.67 -7.07 6.08
CA ASP A 102 22.37 -7.56 6.50
C ASP A 102 21.29 -7.09 5.52
N SER A 103 20.50 -7.98 4.95
CA SER A 103 19.45 -7.56 4.02
C SER A 103 18.20 -7.01 4.71
N TYR A 104 18.04 -7.13 6.03
CA TYR A 104 16.84 -6.65 6.72
C TYR A 104 16.84 -5.12 6.84
N TYR A 105 17.88 -4.51 7.42
CA TYR A 105 17.99 -3.04 7.47
C TYR A 105 18.97 -2.47 6.43
N GLU A 106 19.86 -3.29 5.87
CA GLU A 106 20.82 -2.86 4.85
C GLU A 106 20.50 -3.34 3.42
N LEU A 107 19.22 -3.64 3.12
CA LEU A 107 18.77 -4.17 1.82
C LEU A 107 19.38 -3.40 0.66
N GLY A 108 19.29 -2.08 0.70
CA GLY A 108 19.81 -1.22 -0.33
C GLY A 108 21.31 -1.38 -0.60
N ARG A 109 22.10 -1.58 0.45
CA ARG A 109 23.55 -1.76 0.36
C ARG A 109 23.93 -3.11 -0.25
N VAL A 110 23.05 -4.11 -0.18
CA VAL A 110 23.33 -5.48 -0.65
C VAL A 110 22.59 -5.85 -1.95
N ALA A 111 21.51 -5.16 -2.30
CA ALA A 111 20.61 -5.53 -3.40
C ALA A 111 21.32 -5.66 -4.76
N GLY A 112 22.39 -4.90 -4.99
CA GLY A 112 23.22 -4.97 -6.21
C GLY A 112 24.27 -6.09 -6.21
N SER A 113 24.48 -6.79 -5.09
CA SER A 113 25.50 -7.82 -4.96
C SER A 113 25.11 -9.11 -5.68
N SER A 114 25.94 -9.54 -6.63
CA SER A 114 25.77 -10.84 -7.29
C SER A 114 25.93 -12.01 -6.30
N LEU A 115 26.85 -11.90 -5.34
CA LEU A 115 27.07 -12.91 -4.31
C LEU A 115 25.80 -13.14 -3.48
N TRP A 116 25.22 -12.06 -2.94
CA TRP A 116 23.98 -12.16 -2.18
C TRP A 116 22.83 -12.72 -3.02
N ARG A 117 22.61 -12.18 -4.22
CA ARG A 117 21.55 -12.66 -5.12
C ARG A 117 21.67 -14.16 -5.40
N GLN A 118 22.88 -14.67 -5.66
CA GLN A 118 23.10 -16.08 -5.97
C GLN A 118 22.96 -16.99 -4.74
N ASP A 119 23.50 -16.59 -3.58
CA ASP A 119 23.37 -17.36 -2.33
C ASP A 119 21.89 -17.46 -1.89
N THR A 120 21.16 -16.34 -1.88
CA THR A 120 19.73 -16.28 -1.56
C THR A 120 18.89 -17.02 -2.61
N LEU A 121 19.24 -16.91 -3.89
CA LEU A 121 18.60 -17.67 -4.96
C LEU A 121 18.74 -19.16 -4.73
N LYS A 122 19.93 -19.65 -4.37
CA LYS A 122 20.15 -21.08 -4.13
C LYS A 122 19.29 -21.59 -2.98
N TYR A 123 19.21 -20.84 -1.88
CA TYR A 123 18.28 -21.12 -0.77
C TYR A 123 16.84 -21.20 -1.27
N MET A 124 16.37 -20.17 -1.97
CA MET A 124 15.00 -20.09 -2.49
C MET A 124 14.70 -21.29 -3.41
N LYS A 125 15.61 -21.65 -4.32
CA LYS A 125 15.41 -22.79 -5.23
C LYS A 125 15.26 -24.11 -4.48
N VAL A 126 16.12 -24.36 -3.49
CA VAL A 126 16.07 -25.60 -2.68
C VAL A 126 14.76 -25.66 -1.89
N LEU A 127 14.36 -24.56 -1.25
CA LEU A 127 13.11 -24.49 -0.50
C LEU A 127 11.89 -24.69 -1.40
N LEU A 128 11.79 -23.95 -2.52
CA LEU A 128 10.64 -24.03 -3.42
C LEU A 128 10.51 -25.40 -4.06
N ALA A 129 11.61 -26.04 -4.47
CA ALA A 129 11.58 -27.38 -5.04
C ALA A 129 11.03 -28.41 -4.03
N HIS A 130 11.54 -28.38 -2.79
CA HIS A 130 11.07 -29.25 -1.71
C HIS A 130 9.58 -29.06 -1.40
N LEU A 131 9.16 -27.80 -1.21
CA LEU A 131 7.76 -27.49 -0.91
C LEU A 131 6.81 -27.79 -2.07
N THR A 132 7.25 -27.59 -3.31
CA THR A 132 6.46 -27.92 -4.50
C THR A 132 6.27 -29.42 -4.62
N GLU A 133 7.32 -30.22 -4.39
CA GLU A 133 7.25 -31.68 -4.43
C GLU A 133 6.30 -32.23 -3.35
N LYS A 134 6.39 -31.73 -2.12
CA LYS A 134 5.65 -32.28 -0.97
C LYS A 134 4.24 -31.71 -0.81
N TYR A 135 4.03 -30.42 -1.10
CA TYR A 135 2.78 -29.69 -0.84
C TYR A 135 2.22 -28.95 -2.05
N GLY A 136 2.73 -29.15 -3.27
CA GLY A 136 2.36 -28.38 -4.46
C GLY A 136 0.86 -28.37 -4.78
N SER A 137 0.11 -29.42 -4.42
CA SER A 137 -1.36 -29.45 -4.58
C SER A 137 -2.13 -28.61 -3.56
N ARG A 138 -1.47 -28.13 -2.51
CA ARG A 138 -2.05 -27.36 -1.40
C ARG A 138 -1.56 -25.91 -1.37
N ILE A 139 -0.36 -25.65 -1.87
CA ILE A 139 0.18 -24.30 -1.97
C ILE A 139 -0.48 -23.62 -3.17
N VAL A 140 -1.30 -22.60 -2.90
CA VAL A 140 -1.99 -21.81 -3.93
C VAL A 140 -1.19 -20.58 -4.33
N SER A 141 -0.24 -20.15 -3.50
CA SER A 141 0.59 -18.99 -3.75
C SER A 141 1.90 -19.00 -2.96
N TYR A 142 2.93 -18.35 -3.49
CA TYR A 142 4.09 -17.88 -2.73
C TYR A 142 4.14 -16.34 -2.69
N ALA A 143 4.34 -15.78 -1.50
CA ALA A 143 4.67 -14.37 -1.32
C ALA A 143 6.14 -14.23 -0.93
N PHE A 144 6.91 -13.39 -1.64
CA PHE A 144 8.31 -13.14 -1.31
C PHE A 144 8.48 -11.82 -0.57
N GLY A 145 9.08 -11.89 0.62
CA GLY A 145 9.49 -10.74 1.41
C GLY A 145 11.01 -10.64 1.53
N CYS A 146 11.52 -9.41 1.70
CA CYS A 146 12.92 -9.12 2.04
C CYS A 146 12.96 -7.73 2.69
N GLY A 147 14.10 -7.22 3.15
CA GLY A 147 14.17 -5.86 3.70
C GLY A 147 13.40 -5.67 5.00
N GLY A 148 13.23 -4.40 5.39
CA GLY A 148 12.69 -4.03 6.69
C GLY A 148 11.23 -4.47 6.82
N GLY A 149 10.92 -5.23 7.88
CA GLY A 149 9.59 -5.78 8.11
C GLY A 149 9.22 -6.94 7.17
N THR A 150 10.15 -7.41 6.33
CA THR A 150 9.92 -8.30 5.17
C THR A 150 9.10 -7.67 4.03
N GLU A 151 9.08 -6.34 3.97
CA GLU A 151 8.24 -5.56 3.05
C GLU A 151 9.01 -4.88 1.91
N TRP A 152 10.23 -5.34 1.63
CA TRP A 152 11.17 -4.79 0.65
C TRP A 152 11.60 -3.33 0.89
N HIS A 153 11.34 -2.81 2.10
CA HIS A 153 11.82 -1.50 2.52
C HIS A 153 13.35 -1.42 2.54
N ASP A 154 13.89 -0.47 1.76
CA ASP A 154 15.26 -0.02 1.91
C ASP A 154 15.40 0.98 3.07
N ARG A 155 15.88 0.49 4.22
CA ARG A 155 16.08 1.32 5.42
C ARG A 155 17.47 1.97 5.49
N CYS A 156 18.26 1.90 4.40
CA CYS A 156 19.62 2.44 4.37
C CYS A 156 19.70 3.95 4.20
N ARG A 157 18.58 4.66 3.94
CA ARG A 157 18.59 6.11 3.61
C ARG A 157 19.56 6.46 2.47
N GLY A 158 19.63 5.60 1.46
CA GLY A 158 20.55 5.77 0.34
C GLY A 158 22.03 5.68 0.70
N ALA A 159 22.40 5.07 1.84
CA ALA A 159 23.79 4.90 2.24
C ALA A 159 24.59 4.05 1.23
N GLU A 160 25.88 4.38 1.11
CA GLU A 160 26.80 3.78 0.15
C GLU A 160 27.24 2.36 0.55
N SER A 161 27.48 1.55 -0.48
CA SER A 161 28.27 0.33 -0.44
C SER A 161 29.01 0.18 -1.77
N VAL A 162 29.99 -0.72 -1.84
CA VAL A 162 30.69 -1.02 -3.10
C VAL A 162 29.72 -1.46 -4.20
N PHE A 163 28.66 -2.19 -3.84
CA PHE A 163 27.65 -2.68 -4.79
C PHE A 163 26.71 -1.57 -5.24
N ARG A 164 26.34 -0.67 -4.34
CA ARG A 164 25.46 0.46 -4.65
C ARG A 164 26.17 1.48 -5.53
N LEU A 165 27.42 1.79 -5.22
CA LEU A 165 28.25 2.69 -6.03
C LEU A 165 28.47 2.12 -7.44
N ASP A 166 28.82 0.84 -7.56
CA ASP A 166 28.95 0.17 -8.86
C ASP A 166 27.63 0.19 -9.66
N GLY A 167 26.51 -0.13 -9.01
CA GLY A 167 25.19 -0.09 -9.61
C GLY A 167 24.81 1.30 -10.11
N PHE A 168 25.02 2.33 -9.30
CA PHE A 168 24.69 3.71 -9.68
C PHE A 168 25.54 4.18 -10.85
N ARG A 169 26.83 3.86 -10.86
CA ARG A 169 27.75 4.20 -11.96
C ARG A 169 27.34 3.54 -13.27
N LYS A 170 26.87 2.29 -13.25
CA LYS A 170 26.30 1.61 -14.42
C LYS A 170 25.01 2.27 -14.89
N TRP A 171 24.11 2.58 -13.96
CA TRP A 171 22.86 3.27 -14.26
C TRP A 171 23.11 4.65 -14.90
N CYS A 172 24.06 5.43 -14.39
CA CYS A 172 24.44 6.71 -14.99
C CYS A 172 24.92 6.52 -16.44
N LYS A 173 25.78 5.53 -16.69
CA LYS A 173 26.27 5.23 -18.03
C LYS A 173 25.14 4.83 -18.98
N GLU A 174 24.21 3.98 -18.54
CA GLU A 174 23.07 3.53 -19.34
C GLU A 174 22.09 4.67 -19.67
N ASN A 175 21.97 5.66 -18.78
CA ASN A 175 21.10 6.82 -18.95
C ASN A 175 21.82 8.07 -19.50
N GLY A 176 23.07 7.94 -19.95
CA GLY A 176 23.84 9.06 -20.53
C GLY A 176 24.14 10.19 -19.53
N LYS A 177 24.17 9.88 -18.23
CA LYS A 177 24.48 10.83 -17.16
C LYS A 177 25.99 10.87 -16.86
N PRO A 178 26.51 11.98 -16.31
CA PRO A 178 27.91 12.07 -15.90
C PRO A 178 28.28 10.95 -14.91
N TRP A 179 29.54 10.52 -14.96
CA TRP A 179 30.03 9.53 -14.02
C TRP A 179 30.25 10.17 -12.66
N ASN A 180 29.33 9.89 -11.73
CA ASN A 180 29.28 10.55 -10.42
C ASN A 180 29.51 9.54 -9.29
N ASP A 181 30.03 10.04 -8.17
CA ASP A 181 29.91 9.37 -6.88
C ASP A 181 28.49 9.51 -6.33
N ILE A 182 28.16 8.74 -5.29
CA ILE A 182 26.87 8.84 -4.62
C ILE A 182 26.75 10.21 -3.95
N PRO A 183 25.65 10.96 -4.12
CA PRO A 183 25.42 12.20 -3.39
C PRO A 183 25.55 11.99 -1.88
N SER A 184 26.34 12.85 -1.22
CA SER A 184 26.61 12.75 0.21
C SER A 184 25.31 12.80 1.04
N MET A 185 25.35 12.29 2.28
CA MET A 185 24.16 12.22 3.13
C MET A 185 23.50 13.59 3.32
N GLY A 186 24.29 14.59 3.68
CA GLY A 186 23.79 15.96 3.84
C GLY A 186 23.25 16.57 2.55
N ARG A 187 23.64 16.07 1.37
CA ARG A 187 23.10 16.53 0.08
C ARG A 187 21.79 15.83 -0.28
N ARG A 188 21.69 14.51 -0.07
CA ARG A 188 20.47 13.74 -0.39
C ARG A 188 19.36 13.94 0.63
N GLU A 189 19.67 14.35 1.86
CA GLU A 189 18.68 14.54 2.93
C GLU A 189 18.23 16.00 3.09
N LYS A 190 18.79 16.90 2.29
CA LYS A 190 18.48 18.33 2.34
C LYS A 190 17.85 18.78 1.03
N GLY A 191 16.61 19.28 1.09
CA GLY A 191 15.99 19.98 -0.03
C GLY A 191 16.35 21.47 -0.03
N LEU A 192 16.19 22.11 -1.19
CA LEU A 192 16.51 23.53 -1.38
C LEU A 192 15.27 24.41 -1.58
N ARG A 193 14.10 23.82 -1.84
CA ARG A 193 12.85 24.53 -2.13
C ARG A 193 11.80 24.21 -1.06
N GLU A 194 11.26 25.24 -0.42
CA GLU A 194 10.42 25.12 0.77
C GLU A 194 8.93 25.37 0.47
N LEU A 195 8.02 24.79 1.27
CA LEU A 195 6.63 25.22 1.34
C LEU A 195 6.53 26.55 2.11
N THR A 196 5.82 27.54 1.60
CA THR A 196 5.56 28.75 2.41
C THR A 196 4.65 28.50 3.63
N VAL A 197 4.03 27.32 3.75
CA VAL A 197 3.11 26.99 4.84
C VAL A 197 3.78 26.18 5.94
N LYS A 198 4.14 26.88 7.02
CA LYS A 198 4.62 26.31 8.29
C LYS A 198 3.47 25.63 9.04
N GLY A 199 3.70 24.41 9.55
CA GLY A 199 2.72 23.66 10.33
C GLY A 199 3.43 22.78 11.36
N LYS A 200 2.73 22.42 12.44
CA LYS A 200 3.31 21.57 13.50
C LYS A 200 3.69 20.21 12.93
N TYR A 201 4.92 19.83 13.23
CA TYR A 201 5.53 18.58 12.82
C TYR A 201 5.04 17.47 13.74
N ASP A 202 4.69 16.33 13.14
CA ASP A 202 4.68 15.09 13.89
C ASP A 202 6.14 14.68 14.13
N THR A 203 6.59 14.75 15.38
CA THR A 203 7.94 14.32 15.80
C THR A 203 7.97 12.83 16.14
N THR A 204 6.85 12.11 15.99
CA THR A 204 6.77 10.67 16.29
C THR A 204 7.21 9.85 15.08
N GLY A 205 8.50 9.92 14.74
CA GLY A 205 9.07 9.15 13.64
C GLY A 205 10.36 8.44 14.05
N TYR A 206 10.34 7.10 14.04
CA TYR A 206 11.42 6.11 13.87
C TYR A 206 12.80 6.27 14.54
N TRP A 207 13.11 7.37 15.22
CA TRP A 207 14.34 7.63 15.97
C TRP A 207 14.31 7.00 17.38
N SER A 208 13.48 5.98 17.57
CA SER A 208 13.49 5.16 18.79
C SER A 208 14.71 4.26 18.76
N GLY A 209 15.80 4.65 19.43
CA GLY A 209 16.93 3.73 19.62
C GLY A 209 18.31 4.35 19.83
N TYR A 210 18.46 5.67 19.73
CA TYR A 210 19.69 6.34 20.14
C TYR A 210 19.38 7.62 20.91
N ASP A 211 20.31 8.04 21.76
CA ASP A 211 20.22 9.31 22.47
C ASP A 211 20.57 10.43 21.48
N GLU A 212 19.64 11.36 21.25
CA GLU A 212 19.84 12.48 20.34
C GLU A 212 21.09 13.33 20.69
N THR A 213 21.53 13.30 21.96
CA THR A 213 22.75 13.98 22.40
C THR A 213 24.05 13.31 21.94
N GLU A 214 24.00 12.06 21.48
CA GLU A 214 25.15 11.31 20.95
C GLU A 214 25.42 11.62 19.47
N VAL A 215 24.48 12.26 18.78
CA VAL A 215 24.59 12.60 17.37
C VAL A 215 24.95 14.07 17.23
N ASP A 216 25.95 14.38 16.39
CA ASP A 216 26.29 15.77 16.07
C ASP A 216 25.02 16.51 15.59
N PRO A 217 24.64 17.63 16.22
CA PRO A 217 23.50 18.43 15.77
C PRO A 217 23.61 18.87 14.30
N LEU A 218 24.81 18.92 13.73
CA LEU A 218 25.06 19.17 12.30
C LEU A 218 24.68 17.98 11.40
N ILE A 219 24.64 16.75 11.95
CA ILE A 219 24.17 15.52 11.28
C ILE A 219 22.66 15.34 11.49
N GLN A 220 22.09 15.87 12.58
CA GLN A 220 20.63 16.07 12.75
C GLN A 220 20.07 17.17 11.82
N ALA A 221 20.68 17.34 10.64
CA ALA A 221 20.49 18.48 9.78
C ALA A 221 19.00 18.79 9.58
N ASP A 222 18.67 20.08 9.68
CA ASP A 222 17.47 20.65 9.09
C ASP A 222 17.32 20.05 7.69
N ALA A 223 16.22 19.31 7.47
CA ALA A 223 15.88 18.73 6.16
C ALA A 223 15.83 19.81 5.06
N GLY A 224 15.87 21.09 5.44
CA GLY A 224 15.81 22.22 4.54
C GLY A 224 14.46 22.20 3.85
N GLY A 225 14.44 22.53 2.57
CA GLY A 225 13.23 22.54 1.78
C GLY A 225 12.55 21.18 1.66
N LEU A 226 11.22 21.18 1.55
CA LEU A 226 10.43 20.02 1.19
C LEU A 226 10.74 19.46 -0.21
N PHE A 227 11.30 20.24 -1.13
CA PHE A 227 11.59 19.83 -2.49
C PHE A 227 13.08 19.92 -2.82
N TYR A 228 13.53 18.95 -3.62
CA TYR A 228 14.80 19.04 -4.32
C TYR A 228 14.67 20.04 -5.47
N ASP A 229 15.67 20.89 -5.64
CA ASP A 229 15.72 21.77 -6.81
C ASP A 229 16.04 20.94 -8.08
N PRO A 230 15.24 21.03 -9.15
CA PRO A 230 15.42 20.19 -10.34
C PRO A 230 16.69 20.51 -11.14
N GLU A 231 17.27 21.71 -10.99
CA GLU A 231 18.51 22.11 -11.67
C GLU A 231 19.71 21.84 -10.74
N GLU A 232 19.65 22.31 -9.50
CA GLU A 232 20.77 22.23 -8.55
C GLU A 232 20.95 20.85 -7.90
N GLN A 233 19.90 20.02 -7.86
CA GLN A 233 19.91 18.70 -7.19
C GLN A 233 19.43 17.56 -8.10
N ALA A 234 19.58 17.71 -9.42
CA ALA A 234 19.24 16.67 -10.39
C ALA A 234 19.95 15.33 -10.12
N ASP A 235 21.17 15.36 -9.58
CA ASP A 235 21.94 14.19 -9.17
C ASP A 235 21.28 13.41 -8.02
N VAL A 236 20.62 14.10 -7.10
CA VAL A 236 19.87 13.49 -5.99
C VAL A 236 18.61 12.80 -6.52
N VAL A 237 17.87 13.45 -7.41
CA VAL A 237 16.68 12.90 -8.06
C VAL A 237 17.04 11.64 -8.86
N ASP A 238 18.10 11.71 -9.67
CA ASP A 238 18.63 10.57 -10.43
C ASP A 238 19.04 9.41 -9.50
N TYR A 239 19.68 9.72 -8.37
CA TYR A 239 20.10 8.71 -7.39
C TYR A 239 18.90 8.00 -6.73
N TRP A 240 17.86 8.73 -6.34
CA TRP A 240 16.65 8.12 -5.78
C TRP A 240 15.93 7.24 -6.79
N LYS A 241 15.87 7.67 -8.05
CA LYS A 241 15.34 6.84 -9.14
C LYS A 241 16.12 5.53 -9.27
N PHE A 242 17.45 5.58 -9.35
CA PHE A 242 18.30 4.39 -9.35
C PHE A 242 18.02 3.47 -8.14
N CYS A 243 17.93 4.02 -6.93
CA CYS A 243 17.68 3.22 -5.72
C CYS A 243 16.38 2.43 -5.82
N ASN A 244 15.30 3.04 -6.33
CA ASN A 244 14.01 2.38 -6.48
C ASN A 244 14.04 1.33 -7.62
N GLU A 245 14.70 1.65 -8.75
CA GLU A 245 14.87 0.71 -9.86
C GLU A 245 15.68 -0.53 -9.44
N LEU A 246 16.69 -0.34 -8.59
CA LEU A 246 17.51 -1.43 -8.05
C LEU A 246 16.65 -2.40 -7.21
N ILE A 247 15.79 -1.90 -6.34
CA ILE A 247 14.92 -2.73 -5.50
C ILE A 247 13.90 -3.47 -6.35
N ALA A 248 13.15 -2.76 -7.22
CA ALA A 248 12.19 -3.40 -8.12
C ALA A 248 12.85 -4.45 -9.03
N GLY A 249 14.02 -4.15 -9.60
CA GLY A 249 14.76 -5.11 -10.42
C GLY A 249 15.25 -6.33 -9.64
N THR A 250 15.52 -6.17 -8.33
CA THR A 250 15.88 -7.29 -7.44
C THR A 250 14.68 -8.19 -7.17
N ILE A 251 13.51 -7.61 -6.90
CA ILE A 251 12.26 -8.35 -6.72
C ILE A 251 11.92 -9.16 -7.98
N ASP A 252 11.95 -8.50 -9.14
CA ASP A 252 11.67 -9.13 -10.44
C ASP A 252 12.64 -10.28 -10.76
N PHE A 253 13.91 -10.15 -10.38
CA PHE A 253 14.90 -11.23 -10.50
C PHE A 253 14.47 -12.49 -9.74
N PHE A 254 14.11 -12.37 -8.46
CA PHE A 254 13.70 -13.54 -7.67
C PHE A 254 12.37 -14.12 -8.16
N LEU A 255 11.40 -13.28 -8.52
CA LEU A 255 10.13 -13.73 -9.08
C LEU A 255 10.34 -14.53 -10.38
N LYS A 256 11.15 -14.02 -11.31
CA LYS A 256 11.46 -14.72 -12.57
C LYS A 256 12.15 -16.06 -12.35
N GLU A 257 13.00 -16.18 -11.34
CA GLU A 257 13.62 -17.45 -10.99
C GLU A 257 12.66 -18.42 -10.31
N ALA A 258 11.78 -17.92 -9.42
CA ALA A 258 10.75 -18.72 -8.78
C ALA A 258 9.76 -19.30 -9.81
N ARG A 259 9.37 -18.53 -10.84
CA ARG A 259 8.52 -18.98 -11.95
C ARG A 259 9.05 -20.20 -12.71
N LYS A 260 10.36 -20.45 -12.67
CA LYS A 260 10.97 -21.62 -13.34
C LYS A 260 10.81 -22.90 -12.53
N ILE A 261 10.33 -22.81 -11.29
CA ILE A 261 10.29 -23.92 -10.32
C ILE A 261 8.85 -24.22 -9.90
N VAL A 262 8.08 -23.17 -9.60
CA VAL A 262 6.70 -23.33 -9.12
C VAL A 262 5.77 -23.73 -10.26
N LEU A 263 4.69 -24.42 -9.91
CA LEU A 263 3.66 -24.81 -10.87
C LEU A 263 3.00 -23.57 -11.50
N PRO A 264 2.59 -23.61 -12.79
CA PRO A 264 2.03 -22.46 -13.50
C PRO A 264 0.78 -21.84 -12.87
N GLU A 265 -0.02 -22.66 -12.19
CA GLU A 265 -1.25 -22.26 -11.50
C GLU A 265 -1.01 -21.60 -10.13
N VAL A 266 0.20 -21.74 -9.57
CA VAL A 266 0.57 -21.17 -8.27
C VAL A 266 0.93 -19.71 -8.46
N GLU A 267 0.25 -18.84 -7.72
CA GLU A 267 0.47 -17.41 -7.83
C GLU A 267 1.78 -16.98 -7.14
N LEU A 268 2.43 -15.92 -7.64
CA LEU A 268 3.55 -15.27 -6.93
C LEU A 268 3.23 -13.81 -6.67
N GLY A 269 3.52 -13.37 -5.45
CA GLY A 269 3.42 -11.97 -5.08
C GLY A 269 4.62 -11.45 -4.30
N ALA A 270 4.62 -10.14 -4.11
CA ALA A 270 5.61 -9.43 -3.32
C ALA A 270 4.95 -8.34 -2.49
N VAL A 271 5.51 -8.07 -1.32
CA VAL A 271 5.10 -6.95 -0.47
C VAL A 271 5.80 -5.68 -0.96
N TYR A 272 5.12 -4.85 -1.77
CA TYR A 272 5.76 -3.73 -2.46
C TYR A 272 4.73 -2.72 -3.03
N GLY A 273 5.19 -1.51 -3.35
CA GLY A 273 4.40 -0.48 -4.06
C GLY A 273 3.65 0.50 -3.16
N TYR A 274 4.23 0.76 -1.99
CA TYR A 274 3.64 1.64 -0.99
C TYR A 274 3.79 3.09 -1.43
N LEU A 275 2.67 3.81 -1.52
CA LEU A 275 2.65 5.21 -1.92
C LEU A 275 1.54 5.97 -1.21
N THR A 276 0.33 5.39 -1.09
CA THR A 276 -0.88 6.17 -0.82
C THR A 276 -0.97 6.76 0.59
N THR A 277 -0.07 6.39 1.50
CA THR A 277 0.07 7.04 2.83
C THR A 277 1.50 7.28 3.28
N GLU A 278 2.51 6.89 2.49
CA GLU A 278 3.90 6.98 2.92
C GLU A 278 4.37 8.44 3.03
N GLY A 279 5.37 8.69 3.86
CA GLY A 279 5.78 10.05 4.19
C GLY A 279 7.23 10.15 4.62
N GLN A 280 7.42 10.86 5.72
CA GLN A 280 8.74 11.08 6.27
C GLN A 280 9.47 9.75 6.48
N TYR A 281 10.72 9.67 6.03
CA TYR A 281 11.56 8.47 6.04
C TYR A 281 11.11 7.30 5.16
N MET A 282 9.95 7.38 4.49
CA MET A 282 9.31 6.19 3.90
C MET A 282 8.89 6.31 2.42
N LEU A 283 9.11 7.45 1.76
CA LEU A 283 8.83 7.63 0.33
C LEU A 283 9.98 7.12 -0.57
N ALA A 284 10.62 7.99 -1.34
CA ALA A 284 11.64 7.61 -2.32
C ALA A 284 12.82 6.85 -1.69
N SER A 285 13.19 7.16 -0.44
CA SER A 285 14.27 6.47 0.26
C SER A 285 14.01 5.00 0.55
N ASN A 286 12.75 4.56 0.62
CA ASN A 286 12.38 3.18 0.93
C ASN A 286 12.39 2.24 -0.27
N GLY A 287 12.45 2.77 -1.49
CA GLY A 287 12.62 1.95 -2.68
C GLY A 287 11.32 1.43 -3.31
N HIS A 288 10.14 1.96 -3.00
CA HIS A 288 8.81 1.45 -3.43
C HIS A 288 8.21 2.09 -4.69
N MET A 289 8.85 3.12 -5.28
CA MET A 289 8.26 3.94 -6.34
C MET A 289 8.19 3.27 -7.72
N GLU A 290 8.87 2.14 -7.91
CA GLU A 290 8.95 1.43 -9.20
C GLU A 290 7.92 0.29 -9.32
N TYR A 291 6.75 0.42 -8.67
CA TYR A 291 5.72 -0.63 -8.69
C TYR A 291 5.14 -0.86 -10.08
N GLU A 292 4.98 0.17 -10.90
CA GLU A 292 4.50 0.03 -12.28
C GLU A 292 5.43 -0.85 -13.13
N ARG A 293 6.74 -0.82 -12.86
CA ARG A 293 7.72 -1.69 -13.51
C ARG A 293 7.46 -3.16 -13.17
N LEU A 294 7.16 -3.46 -11.91
CA LEU A 294 6.80 -4.82 -11.49
C LEU A 294 5.47 -5.25 -12.08
N LEU A 295 4.46 -4.37 -12.11
CA LEU A 295 3.15 -4.69 -12.68
C LEU A 295 3.20 -5.02 -14.18
N LYS A 296 4.21 -4.52 -14.91
CA LYS A 296 4.50 -4.90 -16.31
C LYS A 296 5.20 -6.26 -16.45
N SER A 297 5.70 -6.85 -15.36
CA SER A 297 6.35 -8.16 -15.41
C SER A 297 5.33 -9.29 -15.47
N ASP A 298 5.59 -10.29 -16.32
CA ASP A 298 4.80 -11.53 -16.37
C ASP A 298 5.10 -12.45 -15.18
N ALA A 299 6.15 -12.16 -14.40
CA ALA A 299 6.55 -12.98 -13.27
C ALA A 299 5.74 -12.72 -11.99
N ILE A 300 5.08 -11.57 -11.86
CA ILE A 300 4.27 -11.24 -10.67
C ILE A 300 2.77 -11.38 -10.97
N ASP A 301 2.01 -11.88 -10.00
CA ASP A 301 0.54 -11.95 -10.07
C ASP A 301 -0.14 -10.91 -9.19
N TYR A 302 0.44 -10.61 -8.03
CA TYR A 302 -0.14 -9.66 -7.08
C TYR A 302 0.89 -8.87 -6.29
N LEU A 303 0.47 -7.68 -5.88
CA LEU A 303 1.14 -6.92 -4.83
C LEU A 303 0.39 -7.12 -3.52
N LEU A 304 1.14 -7.10 -2.43
CA LEU A 304 0.63 -7.27 -1.08
C LEU A 304 0.96 -6.02 -0.26
N ALA A 305 0.00 -5.53 0.49
CA ALA A 305 0.21 -4.44 1.42
C ALA A 305 -0.72 -4.54 2.62
N PRO A 306 -0.32 -3.96 3.76
CA PRO A 306 -1.21 -3.80 4.90
C PRO A 306 -2.32 -2.77 4.63
N ALA A 307 -3.39 -2.91 5.40
CA ALA A 307 -4.47 -1.94 5.43
C ALA A 307 -3.96 -0.58 5.98
N THR A 308 -4.69 0.50 5.77
CA THR A 308 -4.33 1.83 6.28
C THR A 308 -5.59 2.66 6.56
N ASP A 309 -5.50 3.78 7.29
CA ASP A 309 -6.68 4.48 7.86
C ASP A 309 -7.57 3.49 8.65
N ARG A 310 -6.90 2.67 9.50
CA ARG A 310 -7.46 1.50 10.21
C ARG A 310 -8.32 1.84 11.43
N GLY A 311 -8.14 3.02 12.02
CA GLY A 311 -8.92 3.43 13.19
C GLY A 311 -10.42 3.45 12.88
N ILE A 312 -11.24 3.38 13.92
CA ILE A 312 -12.69 3.53 13.79
C ILE A 312 -13.03 4.89 13.17
N GLY A 313 -14.00 4.90 12.24
CA GLY A 313 -14.33 6.06 11.39
C GLY A 313 -13.40 6.24 10.18
N GLY A 314 -12.30 5.48 10.10
CA GLY A 314 -11.41 5.44 8.94
C GLY A 314 -11.95 4.59 7.79
N GLY A 315 -11.47 4.86 6.57
CA GLY A 315 -11.95 4.21 5.34
C GLY A 315 -11.21 2.93 4.94
N SER A 316 -10.27 2.43 5.75
CA SER A 316 -9.40 1.33 5.36
C SER A 316 -8.71 1.57 3.99
N GLY A 317 -8.40 0.49 3.26
CA GLY A 317 -7.82 0.47 1.93
C GLY A 317 -6.35 0.07 1.93
N SER A 318 -5.73 0.12 0.76
CA SER A 318 -4.34 -0.33 0.58
C SER A 318 -3.33 0.80 0.72
N LEU A 319 -2.08 0.48 1.10
CA LEU A 319 -0.92 1.35 0.86
C LEU A 319 -0.57 1.47 -0.62
N CYS A 320 -1.07 0.55 -1.45
CA CYS A 320 -0.81 0.49 -2.89
C CYS A 320 -1.89 1.20 -3.72
N VAL A 321 -1.56 1.42 -5.00
CA VAL A 321 -2.43 2.05 -5.99
C VAL A 321 -3.31 0.98 -6.66
N VAL A 322 -4.37 0.56 -5.97
CA VAL A 322 -5.22 -0.59 -6.36
C VAL A 322 -5.76 -0.48 -7.80
N GLY A 323 -6.19 0.70 -8.22
CA GLY A 323 -6.71 0.89 -9.57
C GLY A 323 -5.69 0.59 -10.67
N THR A 324 -4.43 0.97 -10.47
CA THR A 324 -3.30 0.65 -11.37
C THR A 324 -2.98 -0.83 -11.38
N ILE A 325 -2.98 -1.47 -10.22
CA ILE A 325 -2.76 -2.93 -10.11
C ILE A 325 -3.79 -3.68 -10.98
N HIS A 326 -5.07 -3.32 -10.85
CA HIS A 326 -6.13 -3.92 -11.67
C HIS A 326 -6.03 -3.54 -13.16
N ALA A 327 -5.62 -2.31 -13.49
CA ALA A 327 -5.40 -1.89 -14.88
C ALA A 327 -4.33 -2.73 -15.60
N HIS A 328 -3.35 -3.24 -14.85
CA HIS A 328 -2.33 -4.16 -15.33
C HIS A 328 -2.75 -5.65 -15.31
N GLY A 329 -4.01 -5.95 -14.97
CA GLY A 329 -4.52 -7.34 -14.88
C GLY A 329 -3.89 -8.14 -13.73
N LYS A 330 -3.31 -7.45 -12.74
CA LYS A 330 -2.73 -8.04 -11.53
C LYS A 330 -3.73 -7.91 -10.38
N GLN A 331 -3.50 -8.66 -9.31
CA GLN A 331 -4.37 -8.66 -8.13
C GLN A 331 -3.76 -7.82 -6.99
N MET A 332 -4.61 -7.17 -6.20
CA MET A 332 -4.20 -6.59 -4.91
C MET A 332 -4.54 -7.57 -3.78
N PHE A 333 -3.59 -7.80 -2.87
CA PHE A 333 -3.78 -8.59 -1.67
C PHE A 333 -3.59 -7.73 -0.41
N ASN A 334 -4.69 -7.37 0.24
CA ASN A 334 -4.65 -6.59 1.47
C ASN A 334 -4.46 -7.48 2.70
N SER A 335 -3.69 -6.96 3.66
CA SER A 335 -3.51 -7.54 4.98
C SER A 335 -4.29 -6.72 6.00
N ALA A 336 -5.34 -7.27 6.60
CA ALA A 336 -6.00 -6.67 7.76
C ALA A 336 -5.22 -6.96 9.04
N ASP A 337 -4.20 -6.15 9.30
CA ASP A 337 -3.36 -6.15 10.49
C ASP A 337 -3.84 -5.09 11.50
N ASN A 338 -5.15 -5.12 11.80
CA ASN A 338 -5.80 -4.24 12.77
C ASN A 338 -5.63 -4.83 14.17
N GLU A 339 -4.79 -4.21 15.00
CA GLU A 339 -4.60 -4.68 16.39
C GLU A 339 -5.83 -4.40 17.24
N THR A 340 -6.10 -5.33 18.16
CA THR A 340 -7.23 -5.29 19.07
C THR A 340 -6.76 -5.30 20.51
N TRP A 341 -7.66 -4.97 21.44
CA TRP A 341 -7.39 -5.00 22.88
C TRP A 341 -6.99 -6.39 23.42
N THR A 342 -7.19 -7.45 22.64
CA THR A 342 -6.80 -8.82 22.99
C THR A 342 -5.60 -9.35 22.19
N SER A 343 -5.05 -8.57 21.26
CA SER A 343 -3.85 -8.93 20.52
C SER A 343 -2.69 -9.20 21.48
N LYS A 344 -1.91 -10.24 21.19
CA LYS A 344 -0.77 -10.66 22.01
C LYS A 344 0.55 -10.24 21.40
N GLY A 345 1.51 -9.91 22.27
CA GLY A 345 2.91 -9.76 21.90
C GLY A 345 3.59 -11.12 21.63
N PRO A 346 4.83 -11.11 21.10
CA PRO A 346 5.58 -12.34 20.81
C PRO A 346 5.90 -13.19 22.06
N ASP A 347 5.87 -12.58 23.24
CA ASP A 347 6.04 -13.19 24.56
C ASP A 347 4.72 -13.65 25.21
N GLY A 348 3.58 -13.45 24.52
CA GLY A 348 2.25 -13.73 25.03
C GLY A 348 1.68 -12.63 25.93
N GLY A 349 2.41 -11.53 26.14
CA GLY A 349 1.96 -10.36 26.90
C GLY A 349 0.97 -9.49 26.12
N THR A 350 0.54 -8.39 26.75
CA THR A 350 -0.33 -7.40 26.12
C THR A 350 0.38 -6.68 24.99
N PHE A 351 -0.30 -6.49 23.86
CA PHE A 351 0.20 -5.63 22.79
C PHE A 351 0.38 -4.17 23.27
N PRO A 352 1.34 -3.41 22.73
CA PRO A 352 1.47 -1.99 23.04
C PRO A 352 0.19 -1.20 22.72
N GLU A 353 -0.39 -0.54 23.73
CA GLU A 353 -1.67 0.21 23.61
C GLU A 353 -1.68 1.23 22.48
N ALA A 354 -0.56 1.91 22.23
CA ALA A 354 -0.43 2.90 21.15
C ALA A 354 -0.65 2.32 19.74
N TRP A 355 -0.67 1.00 19.60
CA TRP A 355 -0.84 0.29 18.34
C TRP A 355 -2.21 -0.37 18.22
N VAL A 356 -2.97 -0.44 19.32
CA VAL A 356 -4.34 -0.98 19.36
C VAL A 356 -5.27 -0.03 18.62
N ALA A 357 -5.98 -0.56 17.63
CA ALA A 357 -6.94 0.21 16.82
C ALA A 357 -8.40 -0.09 17.19
N MET A 358 -8.67 -1.27 17.75
CA MET A 358 -9.98 -1.73 18.21
C MET A 358 -9.94 -2.00 19.71
N HIS A 359 -10.79 -1.35 20.49
CA HIS A 359 -10.75 -1.39 21.95
C HIS A 359 -11.89 -2.23 22.58
N ASN A 360 -12.86 -2.69 21.78
CA ASN A 360 -13.97 -3.53 22.22
C ASN A 360 -14.60 -4.33 21.07
N GLU A 361 -15.51 -5.23 21.42
CA GLU A 361 -16.15 -6.15 20.47
C GLU A 361 -16.92 -5.45 19.35
N GLN A 362 -17.63 -4.35 19.65
CA GLN A 362 -18.38 -3.59 18.64
C GLN A 362 -17.45 -2.95 17.60
N GLU A 363 -16.31 -2.43 18.05
CA GLU A 363 -15.27 -1.88 17.18
C GLU A 363 -14.63 -2.96 16.30
N LEU A 364 -14.31 -4.12 16.88
CA LEU A 364 -13.79 -5.25 16.12
C LEU A 364 -14.79 -5.73 15.07
N GLU A 365 -16.05 -5.97 15.44
CA GLU A 365 -17.08 -6.41 14.50
C GLU A 365 -17.25 -5.40 13.35
N SER A 366 -17.33 -4.10 13.66
CA SER A 366 -17.46 -3.03 12.66
C SER A 366 -16.25 -2.94 11.75
N SER A 367 -15.04 -3.09 12.30
CA SER A 367 -13.79 -3.10 11.54
C SER A 367 -13.72 -4.28 10.58
N ILE A 368 -14.10 -5.48 11.01
CA ILE A 368 -14.08 -6.69 10.20
C ILE A 368 -15.08 -6.59 9.06
N LYS A 369 -16.30 -6.13 9.35
CA LYS A 369 -17.31 -5.82 8.33
C LYS A 369 -16.78 -4.77 7.33
N ARG A 370 -15.99 -3.78 7.78
CA ARG A 370 -15.38 -2.75 6.91
C ARG A 370 -14.32 -3.35 6.00
N GLU A 371 -13.41 -4.16 6.53
CA GLU A 371 -12.39 -4.86 5.74
C GLU A 371 -13.05 -5.76 4.68
N LEU A 372 -14.09 -6.50 5.04
CA LEU A 372 -14.84 -7.33 4.10
C LEU A 372 -15.53 -6.49 3.02
N ALA A 373 -16.19 -5.40 3.40
CA ALA A 373 -16.91 -4.53 2.48
C ALA A 373 -16.00 -3.89 1.42
N ILE A 374 -14.91 -3.25 1.84
CA ILE A 374 -13.99 -2.60 0.89
C ILE A 374 -13.34 -3.62 -0.03
N ASN A 375 -12.89 -4.77 0.48
CA ASN A 375 -12.20 -5.76 -0.34
C ASN A 375 -13.14 -6.45 -1.34
N LEU A 376 -14.41 -6.69 -0.99
CA LEU A 376 -15.41 -7.19 -1.93
C LEU A 376 -15.73 -6.17 -3.02
N VAL A 377 -15.95 -4.91 -2.65
CA VAL A 377 -16.30 -3.83 -3.57
C VAL A 377 -15.15 -3.51 -4.54
N GLU A 378 -13.91 -3.44 -4.04
CA GLU A 378 -12.74 -3.16 -4.88
C GLU A 378 -12.30 -4.38 -5.69
N GLY A 379 -12.67 -5.58 -5.28
CA GLY A 379 -12.27 -6.81 -5.95
C GLY A 379 -10.89 -7.30 -5.54
N THR A 380 -10.50 -7.13 -4.29
CA THR A 380 -9.17 -7.45 -3.77
C THR A 380 -9.18 -8.74 -2.95
N SER A 381 -8.00 -9.36 -2.78
CA SER A 381 -7.81 -10.47 -1.85
C SER A 381 -7.60 -9.92 -0.43
N LEU A 382 -7.96 -10.69 0.58
CA LEU A 382 -7.86 -10.31 1.98
C LEU A 382 -7.35 -11.48 2.82
N TRP A 383 -6.47 -11.18 3.77
CA TRP A 383 -6.31 -12.02 4.94
C TRP A 383 -6.55 -11.24 6.22
N PHE A 384 -6.93 -11.97 7.25
CA PHE A 384 -6.97 -11.51 8.62
C PHE A 384 -5.64 -11.86 9.28
N PHE A 385 -4.86 -10.85 9.69
CA PHE A 385 -3.52 -11.05 10.22
C PHE A 385 -3.50 -10.96 11.75
N ASP A 386 -3.47 -12.13 12.39
CA ASP A 386 -3.35 -12.30 13.84
C ASP A 386 -1.89 -12.51 14.26
N LYS A 387 -1.07 -11.44 14.24
CA LYS A 387 0.41 -11.49 14.36
C LYS A 387 0.94 -12.60 15.26
N TRP A 388 0.65 -12.56 16.56
CA TRP A 388 1.04 -13.58 17.53
C TRP A 388 -0.16 -14.18 18.28
N GLY A 389 -1.37 -14.07 17.70
CA GLY A 389 -2.59 -14.64 18.25
C GLY A 389 -3.39 -13.69 19.13
N GLY A 390 -4.67 -14.03 19.30
CA GLY A 390 -5.59 -13.40 20.25
C GLY A 390 -6.38 -12.22 19.69
N SER A 391 -6.18 -11.83 18.42
CA SER A 391 -6.80 -10.62 17.88
C SER A 391 -8.28 -10.80 17.53
N TYR A 392 -8.72 -12.02 17.21
CA TYR A 392 -10.07 -12.28 16.70
C TYR A 392 -10.94 -13.07 17.69
N SER A 393 -12.10 -12.51 18.02
CA SER A 393 -13.10 -13.16 18.86
C SER A 393 -13.89 -14.23 18.08
N PRO A 394 -14.54 -15.18 18.77
CA PRO A 394 -15.44 -16.14 18.11
C PRO A 394 -16.63 -15.48 17.39
N GLU A 395 -17.12 -14.33 17.85
CA GLU A 395 -18.23 -13.60 17.20
C GLU A 395 -17.77 -12.94 15.89
N CYS A 396 -16.58 -12.33 15.89
CA CYS A 396 -15.92 -11.84 14.69
C CYS A 396 -15.74 -12.96 13.65
N ILE A 397 -15.25 -14.14 14.05
CA ILE A 397 -15.06 -15.28 13.15
C ILE A 397 -16.40 -15.76 12.56
N ARG A 398 -17.48 -15.78 13.35
CA ARG A 398 -18.83 -16.05 12.85
C ARG A 398 -19.28 -15.03 11.80
N THR A 399 -18.98 -13.75 12.03
CA THR A 399 -19.29 -12.67 11.07
C THR A 399 -18.54 -12.84 9.74
N ILE A 400 -17.28 -13.30 9.78
CA ILE A 400 -16.52 -13.64 8.56
C ILE A 400 -17.20 -14.80 7.83
N GLY A 401 -17.61 -15.84 8.55
CA GLY A 401 -18.27 -17.00 7.98
C GLY A 401 -19.65 -16.71 7.38
N SER A 402 -20.41 -15.78 7.94
CA SER A 402 -21.76 -15.46 7.46
C SER A 402 -21.78 -14.92 6.03
N ILE A 403 -20.68 -14.32 5.57
CA ILE A 403 -20.55 -13.77 4.22
C ILE A 403 -19.74 -14.63 3.27
N ARG A 404 -19.26 -15.81 3.71
CA ARG A 404 -18.40 -16.69 2.89
C ARG A 404 -19.00 -16.97 1.52
N LYS A 405 -20.29 -17.26 1.47
CA LYS A 405 -21.01 -17.52 0.22
C LYS A 405 -20.98 -16.31 -0.72
N LEU A 406 -21.23 -15.11 -0.19
CA LEU A 406 -21.14 -13.88 -0.99
C LEU A 406 -19.72 -13.68 -1.50
N TRP A 407 -18.70 -13.91 -0.66
CA TRP A 407 -17.31 -13.84 -1.08
C TRP A 407 -17.01 -14.79 -2.25
N ASP A 408 -17.46 -16.04 -2.19
CA ASP A 408 -17.26 -17.02 -3.28
C ASP A 408 -17.96 -16.66 -4.59
N GLU A 409 -19.14 -16.05 -4.50
CA GLU A 409 -19.88 -15.54 -5.66
C GLU A 409 -19.13 -14.38 -6.29
N GLU A 410 -18.84 -13.36 -5.47
CA GLU A 410 -18.22 -12.14 -5.94
C GLU A 410 -16.81 -12.42 -6.43
N ALA A 411 -16.01 -13.27 -5.77
CA ALA A 411 -14.64 -13.65 -6.13
C ALA A 411 -14.44 -14.02 -7.62
N LYS A 412 -15.49 -14.54 -8.26
CA LYS A 412 -15.51 -14.98 -9.67
C LYS A 412 -15.84 -13.88 -10.68
N LEU A 413 -16.18 -12.70 -10.20
CA LEU A 413 -16.57 -11.54 -11.00
C LEU A 413 -15.45 -10.50 -11.03
N GLN A 414 -15.49 -9.60 -12.01
CA GLN A 414 -14.71 -8.37 -12.00
C GLN A 414 -15.66 -7.23 -11.62
N PRO A 415 -15.48 -6.58 -10.45
CA PRO A 415 -16.38 -5.53 -10.04
C PRO A 415 -16.23 -4.30 -10.94
N VAL A 416 -17.37 -3.67 -11.24
CA VAL A 416 -17.46 -2.40 -11.95
C VAL A 416 -17.65 -1.29 -10.92
N SER A 417 -16.55 -0.61 -10.59
CA SER A 417 -16.57 0.52 -9.66
C SER A 417 -17.57 1.60 -10.08
N LYS A 418 -18.28 2.18 -9.10
CA LYS A 418 -19.14 3.36 -9.26
C LYS A 418 -18.48 4.65 -8.79
N ALA A 419 -17.16 4.66 -8.67
CA ALA A 419 -16.39 5.86 -8.36
C ALA A 419 -16.50 6.89 -9.49
N GLU A 420 -16.85 8.12 -9.13
CA GLU A 420 -16.89 9.27 -10.05
C GLU A 420 -15.69 10.21 -9.81
N THR A 421 -14.81 9.85 -8.88
CA THR A 421 -13.60 10.59 -8.51
C THR A 421 -12.36 9.71 -8.61
N LEU A 422 -11.32 10.22 -9.25
CA LEU A 422 -9.99 9.62 -9.25
C LEU A 422 -9.02 10.42 -8.37
N ILE A 423 -8.21 9.72 -7.59
CA ILE A 423 -7.00 10.27 -6.96
C ILE A 423 -5.82 9.77 -7.78
N VAL A 424 -5.15 10.68 -8.46
CA VAL A 424 -4.04 10.40 -9.37
C VAL A 424 -2.72 10.64 -8.66
N VAL A 425 -1.94 9.58 -8.53
CA VAL A 425 -0.58 9.63 -8.00
C VAL A 425 0.44 9.47 -9.13
N ASP A 426 1.68 9.86 -8.88
CA ASP A 426 2.72 9.89 -9.91
C ASP A 426 4.08 9.60 -9.29
N PRO A 427 4.53 8.33 -9.32
CA PRO A 427 5.79 7.95 -8.69
C PRO A 427 6.99 8.70 -9.27
N GLY A 428 6.95 9.10 -10.55
CA GLY A 428 8.03 9.86 -11.18
C GLY A 428 8.20 11.26 -10.58
N ASN A 429 7.09 11.88 -10.16
CA ASN A 429 7.12 13.19 -9.50
C ASN A 429 7.42 13.11 -8.01
N VAL A 430 7.26 11.95 -7.36
CA VAL A 430 7.63 11.77 -5.94
C VAL A 430 9.13 11.94 -5.72
N TYR A 431 9.98 11.67 -6.72
CA TYR A 431 11.43 11.84 -6.60
C TYR A 431 11.89 13.29 -6.36
N TYR A 432 11.03 14.28 -6.61
CA TYR A 432 11.31 15.69 -6.29
C TYR A 432 11.03 16.04 -4.83
N ILE A 433 10.36 15.17 -4.06
CA ILE A 433 10.03 15.41 -2.66
C ILE A 433 11.18 14.93 -1.78
N ASN A 434 11.70 15.83 -0.94
CA ASN A 434 12.61 15.47 0.13
C ASN A 434 11.84 14.76 1.26
N ASN A 435 11.93 13.43 1.29
CA ASN A 435 11.22 12.63 2.27
C ASN A 435 11.82 12.68 3.69
N MET A 436 12.89 13.44 3.92
CA MET A 436 13.34 13.76 5.27
C MET A 436 12.50 14.88 5.89
N HIS A 437 11.80 15.65 5.05
CA HIS A 437 10.92 16.69 5.51
C HIS A 437 9.59 16.09 6.02
N PRO A 438 9.11 16.49 7.22
CA PRO A 438 7.91 15.92 7.86
C PRO A 438 6.61 16.13 7.07
N ASN A 439 6.57 17.15 6.21
CA ASN A 439 5.41 17.42 5.34
C ASN A 439 5.37 16.61 4.03
N SER A 440 6.25 15.62 3.86
CA SER A 440 6.40 14.88 2.59
C SER A 440 5.20 14.02 2.20
N ASN A 441 4.31 13.66 3.13
CA ASN A 441 3.05 12.96 2.84
C ASN A 441 1.87 13.89 2.51
N ASN A 442 2.01 15.20 2.63
CA ASN A 442 0.87 16.13 2.51
C ASN A 442 0.28 16.22 1.10
N PHE A 443 0.92 15.64 0.10
CA PHE A 443 0.46 15.66 -1.29
C PHE A 443 -0.55 14.56 -1.62
N HIS A 444 -0.65 13.51 -0.82
CA HIS A 444 -1.57 12.38 -1.02
C HIS A 444 -2.35 11.98 0.23
N LEU A 445 -1.77 12.08 1.43
CA LEU A 445 -2.43 11.63 2.65
C LEU A 445 -3.68 12.46 3.02
N PRO A 446 -3.66 13.81 3.00
CA PRO A 446 -4.87 14.60 3.27
C PRO A 446 -6.01 14.28 2.30
N TRP A 447 -5.70 14.04 1.03
CA TRP A 447 -6.70 13.65 0.03
C TRP A 447 -7.31 12.29 0.37
N LYS A 448 -6.50 11.31 0.77
CA LYS A 448 -7.00 10.00 1.23
C LYS A 448 -7.99 10.16 2.37
N LEU A 449 -7.55 10.83 3.44
CA LEU A 449 -8.32 10.93 4.68
C LEU A 449 -9.64 11.67 4.47
N ASN A 450 -9.62 12.76 3.68
CA ASN A 450 -10.82 13.52 3.35
C ASN A 450 -11.76 12.77 2.40
N MET A 451 -11.23 12.10 1.37
CA MET A 451 -12.06 11.31 0.44
C MET A 451 -12.68 10.09 1.12
N ASN A 452 -11.95 9.43 2.03
CA ASN A 452 -12.48 8.38 2.89
C ASN A 452 -13.66 8.86 3.75
N ARG A 453 -13.83 10.15 3.99
CA ARG A 453 -14.94 10.72 4.77
C ARG A 453 -15.90 11.54 3.91
N SER A 454 -15.78 11.44 2.59
CA SER A 454 -16.61 12.22 1.65
C SER A 454 -18.02 11.67 1.50
N GLY A 455 -18.30 10.43 1.88
CA GLY A 455 -19.56 9.75 1.59
C GLY A 455 -19.73 9.40 0.11
N ALA A 456 -18.64 9.40 -0.67
CA ALA A 456 -18.62 9.01 -2.08
C ALA A 456 -17.43 8.07 -2.37
N PRO A 457 -17.61 7.07 -3.25
CA PRO A 457 -16.52 6.17 -3.67
C PRO A 457 -15.51 6.90 -4.55
N PHE A 458 -14.25 6.49 -4.48
CA PHE A 458 -13.15 7.00 -5.30
C PHE A 458 -12.19 5.87 -5.68
N ARG A 459 -11.26 6.14 -6.61
CA ARG A 459 -10.19 5.19 -6.98
C ARG A 459 -8.84 5.86 -7.00
N TYR A 460 -7.83 5.15 -6.48
CA TYR A 460 -6.43 5.48 -6.70
C TYR A 460 -5.96 4.92 -8.04
N VAL A 461 -5.32 5.77 -8.86
CA VAL A 461 -4.68 5.38 -10.12
C VAL A 461 -3.36 6.14 -10.30
N SER A 462 -2.49 5.59 -11.12
CA SER A 462 -1.27 6.25 -11.57
C SER A 462 -1.59 7.24 -12.68
N PHE A 463 -0.77 8.28 -12.81
CA PHE A 463 -0.83 9.20 -13.94
C PHE A 463 -0.79 8.45 -15.28
N ASN A 464 0.09 7.45 -15.38
CA ASN A 464 0.31 6.70 -16.61
C ASN A 464 -0.91 5.88 -17.05
N ASP A 465 -1.86 5.58 -16.15
CA ASP A 465 -3.09 4.90 -16.51
C ASP A 465 -4.05 5.80 -17.31
N LEU A 466 -3.96 7.13 -17.15
CA LEU A 466 -4.87 8.09 -17.80
C LEU A 466 -4.81 8.04 -19.33
N GLU A 467 -3.72 7.52 -19.90
CA GLU A 467 -3.58 7.35 -21.34
C GLU A 467 -4.50 6.26 -21.89
N THR A 468 -4.84 5.23 -21.11
CA THR A 468 -5.60 4.07 -21.60
C THR A 468 -6.90 3.82 -20.84
N MET A 469 -7.01 4.31 -19.61
CA MET A 469 -8.18 4.13 -18.75
C MET A 469 -9.44 4.75 -19.36
N ASP A 470 -10.57 4.06 -19.13
CA ASP A 470 -11.90 4.63 -19.38
C ASP A 470 -12.23 5.67 -18.30
N LEU A 471 -12.51 6.89 -18.75
CA LEU A 471 -12.86 8.03 -17.91
C LEU A 471 -14.35 8.39 -17.99
N ALA A 472 -15.15 7.56 -18.67
CA ALA A 472 -16.60 7.74 -18.72
C ALA A 472 -17.19 7.75 -17.30
N GLY A 473 -18.01 8.76 -17.01
CA GLY A 473 -18.61 8.95 -15.67
C GLY A 473 -17.67 9.54 -14.61
N ILE A 474 -16.37 9.69 -14.88
CA ILE A 474 -15.46 10.40 -13.97
C ILE A 474 -15.72 11.90 -14.06
N LYS A 475 -16.12 12.49 -12.94
CA LYS A 475 -16.48 13.91 -12.80
C LYS A 475 -15.38 14.73 -12.15
N THR A 476 -14.55 14.10 -11.29
CA THR A 476 -13.47 14.76 -10.56
C THR A 476 -12.16 13.98 -10.67
N VAL A 477 -11.05 14.68 -10.87
CA VAL A 477 -9.69 14.13 -10.87
C VAL A 477 -8.81 14.96 -9.94
N ILE A 478 -8.25 14.33 -8.90
CA ILE A 478 -7.34 14.96 -7.95
C ILE A 478 -5.91 14.58 -8.33
N MET A 479 -5.10 15.57 -8.71
CA MET A 479 -3.70 15.38 -9.08
C MET A 479 -2.82 15.61 -7.85
N CYS A 480 -2.26 14.55 -7.26
CA CYS A 480 -1.48 14.63 -6.01
C CYS A 480 -0.09 15.26 -6.20
N HIS A 481 0.63 14.87 -7.25
CA HIS A 481 2.04 15.26 -7.47
C HIS A 481 2.29 15.88 -8.86
N PRO A 482 1.50 16.85 -9.35
CA PRO A 482 1.60 17.33 -10.74
C PRO A 482 2.81 18.25 -10.99
N PHE A 483 3.97 18.05 -10.36
CA PHE A 483 5.06 19.05 -10.33
C PHE A 483 5.73 19.25 -11.69
N GLU A 484 6.12 18.17 -12.36
CA GLU A 484 6.59 18.16 -13.75
C GLU A 484 5.50 17.61 -14.66
N LEU A 485 5.09 18.42 -15.63
CA LEU A 485 4.13 18.04 -16.66
C LEU A 485 4.76 18.31 -18.03
N ASP A 486 5.56 17.37 -18.49
CA ASP A 486 6.20 17.41 -19.80
C ASP A 486 5.17 17.50 -20.96
N PRO A 487 5.60 17.75 -22.21
CA PRO A 487 4.68 17.86 -23.33
C PRO A 487 3.80 16.62 -23.58
N HIS A 488 4.28 15.42 -23.27
CA HIS A 488 3.53 14.18 -23.43
C HIS A 488 2.45 14.05 -22.34
N ARG A 489 2.80 14.31 -21.07
CA ARG A 489 1.87 14.36 -19.94
C ARG A 489 0.78 15.42 -20.16
N MET A 490 1.16 16.60 -20.63
CA MET A 490 0.20 17.65 -20.99
C MET A 490 -0.72 17.26 -22.13
N LYS A 491 -0.22 16.50 -23.12
CA LYS A 491 -1.06 15.95 -24.20
C LYS A 491 -2.13 15.00 -23.64
N ILE A 492 -1.74 14.05 -22.78
CA ILE A 492 -2.68 13.13 -22.12
C ILE A 492 -3.76 13.91 -21.37
N LEU A 493 -3.36 14.89 -20.55
CA LEU A 493 -4.30 15.69 -19.78
C LEU A 493 -5.30 16.43 -20.68
N LYS A 494 -4.84 17.10 -21.74
CA LYS A 494 -5.71 17.85 -22.66
C LYS A 494 -6.67 16.94 -23.43
N GLU A 495 -6.18 15.81 -23.93
CA GLU A 495 -6.97 14.93 -24.78
C GLU A 495 -7.98 14.07 -24.00
N ARG A 496 -7.70 13.82 -22.71
CA ARG A 496 -8.44 12.83 -21.90
C ARG A 496 -9.12 13.43 -20.69
N VAL A 497 -8.43 14.27 -19.93
CA VAL A 497 -8.85 14.69 -18.59
C VAL A 497 -9.54 16.07 -18.60
N MET A 498 -8.92 17.08 -19.21
CA MET A 498 -9.36 18.48 -19.24
C MET A 498 -10.47 18.71 -20.29
N LYS A 499 -11.56 17.95 -20.18
CA LYS A 499 -12.74 18.05 -21.05
C LYS A 499 -13.98 17.55 -20.33
N GLU A 500 -15.13 17.54 -21.01
CA GLU A 500 -16.39 16.96 -20.51
C GLU A 500 -16.90 17.60 -19.21
N ASN A 501 -16.62 18.90 -19.01
CA ASN A 501 -16.91 19.66 -17.78
C ASN A 501 -16.29 19.06 -16.50
N ARG A 502 -15.29 18.17 -16.63
CA ARG A 502 -14.62 17.51 -15.52
C ARG A 502 -13.93 18.54 -14.61
N LEU A 503 -14.03 18.34 -13.30
CA LEU A 503 -13.25 19.10 -12.33
C LEU A 503 -11.87 18.46 -12.16
N VAL A 504 -10.81 19.25 -12.38
CA VAL A 504 -9.44 18.87 -12.06
C VAL A 504 -8.98 19.66 -10.84
N ILE A 505 -8.62 18.94 -9.79
CA ILE A 505 -8.09 19.49 -8.54
C ILE A 505 -6.57 19.35 -8.56
N TRP A 506 -5.87 20.48 -8.49
CA TRP A 506 -4.42 20.54 -8.54
C TRP A 506 -3.82 20.72 -7.14
N SER A 507 -3.09 19.71 -6.67
CA SER A 507 -2.38 19.76 -5.40
C SER A 507 -1.08 20.57 -5.54
N TYR A 508 -0.99 21.66 -4.77
CA TYR A 508 0.18 22.52 -4.57
C TYR A 508 0.75 23.28 -5.78
N ALA A 509 1.39 22.61 -6.74
CA ALA A 509 2.25 23.30 -7.72
C ALA A 509 2.28 22.60 -9.08
N PRO A 510 1.16 22.58 -9.83
CA PRO A 510 1.08 21.91 -11.11
C PRO A 510 2.02 22.54 -12.14
N GLY A 511 2.92 21.75 -12.74
CA GLY A 511 3.88 22.16 -13.76
C GLY A 511 4.95 23.14 -13.27
N ILE A 512 5.18 23.28 -11.97
CA ILE A 512 6.21 24.17 -11.43
C ILE A 512 7.63 23.78 -11.90
N ILE A 513 7.85 22.51 -12.23
CA ILE A 513 9.08 22.05 -12.88
C ILE A 513 8.85 22.14 -14.38
N ASN A 514 9.47 23.12 -15.01
CA ASN A 514 9.32 23.41 -16.43
C ASN A 514 10.70 23.44 -17.09
N ALA A 515 10.92 22.55 -18.06
CA ALA A 515 12.21 22.40 -18.74
C ALA A 515 13.40 22.26 -17.77
N GLY A 516 13.21 21.46 -16.71
CA GLY A 516 14.22 21.19 -15.69
C GLY A 516 14.47 22.33 -14.70
N LYS A 517 13.60 23.36 -14.66
CA LYS A 517 13.76 24.53 -13.79
C LYS A 517 12.54 24.75 -12.91
N TRP A 518 12.77 25.33 -11.72
CA TRP A 518 11.70 25.81 -10.84
C TRP A 518 11.11 27.12 -11.39
N ASP A 519 9.91 27.05 -11.96
CA ASP A 519 9.21 28.15 -12.62
C ASP A 519 7.77 28.30 -12.08
N GLU A 520 7.62 29.13 -11.05
CA GLU A 520 6.32 29.43 -10.42
C GLU A 520 5.33 30.09 -11.40
N SER A 521 5.83 30.81 -12.41
CA SER A 521 4.97 31.44 -13.43
C SER A 521 4.29 30.42 -14.33
N ASN A 522 4.81 29.19 -14.40
CA ASN A 522 4.21 28.14 -15.20
C ASN A 522 2.93 27.57 -14.57
N VAL A 523 2.79 27.65 -13.25
CA VAL A 523 1.60 27.14 -12.54
C VAL A 523 0.31 27.77 -13.07
N GLU A 524 0.30 29.09 -13.23
CA GLU A 524 -0.86 29.81 -13.78
C GLU A 524 -1.17 29.39 -15.22
N LYS A 525 -0.15 29.07 -16.02
CA LYS A 525 -0.34 28.59 -17.39
C LYS A 525 -0.97 27.19 -17.45
N ILE A 526 -0.81 26.39 -16.40
CA ILE A 526 -1.36 25.03 -16.31
C ILE A 526 -2.78 25.05 -15.75
N CYS A 527 -3.01 25.67 -14.59
CA CYS A 527 -4.29 25.59 -13.89
C CYS A 527 -5.16 26.85 -14.01
N GLY A 528 -4.64 27.93 -14.60
CA GLY A 528 -5.31 29.22 -14.74
C GLY A 528 -5.35 30.06 -13.47
N ILE A 529 -4.60 29.69 -12.44
CA ILE A 529 -4.61 30.34 -11.12
C ILE A 529 -3.14 30.59 -10.68
N PRO A 530 -2.78 31.81 -10.24
CA PRO A 530 -1.42 32.11 -9.79
C PRO A 530 -0.93 31.20 -8.65
N PHE A 531 0.34 30.85 -8.69
CA PHE A 531 1.00 30.07 -7.63
C PHE A 531 0.85 30.76 -6.26
N GLY A 532 0.53 29.98 -5.22
CA GLY A 532 0.35 30.50 -3.85
C GLY A 532 -1.03 31.09 -3.55
N THR A 533 -1.96 31.10 -4.52
CA THR A 533 -3.35 31.49 -4.28
C THR A 533 -4.00 30.57 -3.23
N LYS A 534 -4.57 31.17 -2.17
CA LYS A 534 -5.16 30.43 -1.04
C LYS A 534 -6.66 30.17 -1.19
N ASP A 535 -7.33 30.91 -2.07
CA ASP A 535 -8.77 30.80 -2.26
C ASP A 535 -9.12 29.47 -2.95
N LEU A 536 -10.12 28.78 -2.40
CA LEU A 536 -10.62 27.51 -2.92
C LEU A 536 -11.77 27.74 -3.91
N ASN A 537 -11.47 28.39 -5.03
CA ASN A 537 -12.46 28.71 -6.07
C ASN A 537 -12.37 27.75 -7.25
N ILE A 538 -13.52 27.24 -7.68
CA ILE A 538 -13.63 26.51 -8.94
C ILE A 538 -13.67 27.53 -10.09
N VAL A 539 -12.67 27.51 -10.95
CA VAL A 539 -12.56 28.36 -12.14
C VAL A 539 -12.98 27.57 -13.37
N LYS A 540 -13.96 28.11 -14.12
CA LYS A 540 -14.38 27.53 -15.39
C LYS A 540 -13.31 27.75 -16.44
N GLN A 541 -12.95 26.67 -17.13
CA GLN A 541 -12.04 26.66 -18.27
C GLN A 541 -12.81 26.24 -19.52
N ASP A 542 -12.15 26.22 -20.68
CA ASP A 542 -12.79 25.78 -21.92
C ASP A 542 -13.06 24.27 -21.90
N GLY A 543 -14.31 23.89 -21.59
CA GLY A 543 -14.77 22.50 -21.57
C GLY A 543 -14.41 21.70 -20.31
N TRP A 544 -13.83 22.32 -19.27
CA TRP A 544 -13.50 21.69 -17.99
C TRP A 544 -13.46 22.71 -16.84
N ASN A 545 -13.24 22.27 -15.61
CA ASN A 545 -13.19 23.11 -14.42
C ASN A 545 -11.89 22.89 -13.65
N SER A 546 -11.27 23.97 -13.18
CA SER A 546 -10.01 23.95 -12.43
C SER A 546 -10.24 24.33 -10.98
N LEU A 547 -9.72 23.56 -10.04
CA LEU A 547 -9.59 23.96 -8.64
C LEU A 547 -8.13 23.83 -8.24
N TYR A 548 -7.54 24.94 -7.80
CA TYR A 548 -6.18 24.96 -7.29
C TYR A 548 -6.19 24.89 -5.77
N VAL A 549 -5.41 23.99 -5.20
CA VAL A 549 -5.30 23.81 -3.75
C VAL A 549 -3.84 23.93 -3.35
N TYR A 550 -3.46 25.12 -2.88
CA TYR A 550 -2.08 25.39 -2.46
C TYR A 550 -1.64 24.52 -1.28
N ASP A 551 -2.50 24.31 -0.29
CA ASP A 551 -2.20 23.45 0.86
C ASP A 551 -3.31 22.43 1.06
N PRO A 552 -3.11 21.15 0.69
CA PRO A 552 -4.12 20.10 0.85
C PRO A 552 -4.63 19.90 2.28
N ARG A 553 -3.86 20.32 3.30
CA ARG A 553 -4.24 20.18 4.71
C ARG A 553 -5.41 21.09 5.11
N VAL A 554 -5.71 22.12 4.33
CA VAL A 554 -6.84 23.03 4.62
C VAL A 554 -8.19 22.43 4.19
N ILE A 555 -8.17 21.34 3.42
CA ILE A 555 -9.38 20.63 3.02
C ILE A 555 -9.88 19.81 4.20
N THR A 556 -11.15 20.01 4.55
CA THR A 556 -11.89 19.17 5.52
C THR A 556 -12.85 18.22 4.79
N PRO A 557 -13.39 17.18 5.45
CA PRO A 557 -14.38 16.30 4.85
C PRO A 557 -15.61 17.04 4.31
N GLU A 558 -16.10 18.05 5.03
CA GLU A 558 -17.25 18.87 4.65
C GLU A 558 -16.94 19.71 3.42
N LYS A 559 -15.77 20.36 3.39
CA LYS A 559 -15.33 21.13 2.23
C LYS A 559 -15.16 20.22 1.01
N MET A 560 -14.62 19.02 1.19
CA MET A 560 -14.50 18.04 0.12
C MET A 560 -15.87 17.64 -0.43
N ARG A 561 -16.87 17.41 0.45
CA ARG A 561 -18.26 17.13 0.05
C ARG A 561 -18.89 18.28 -0.74
N GLU A 562 -18.67 19.53 -0.35
CA GLU A 562 -19.12 20.69 -1.11
C GLU A 562 -18.52 20.74 -2.52
N ILE A 563 -17.20 20.54 -2.63
CA ILE A 563 -16.48 20.51 -3.90
C ILE A 563 -17.01 19.40 -4.81
N LEU A 564 -17.18 18.19 -4.27
CA LEU A 564 -17.70 17.05 -5.02
C LEU A 564 -19.13 17.28 -5.52
N ARG A 565 -20.02 17.84 -4.68
CA ARG A 565 -21.38 18.21 -5.11
C ARG A 565 -21.37 19.26 -6.22
N ALA A 566 -20.49 20.26 -6.12
CA ALA A 566 -20.34 21.29 -7.15
C ALA A 566 -19.85 20.69 -8.49
N ALA A 567 -19.03 19.63 -8.44
CA ALA A 567 -18.62 18.85 -9.61
C ALA A 567 -19.68 17.85 -10.11
N GLY A 568 -20.83 17.76 -9.42
CA GLY A 568 -21.92 16.84 -9.75
C GLY A 568 -21.68 15.39 -9.31
N VAL A 569 -20.67 15.11 -8.48
CA VAL A 569 -20.43 13.77 -7.91
C VAL A 569 -21.57 13.40 -6.98
N TRP A 570 -22.06 12.17 -7.08
CA TRP A 570 -23.11 11.65 -6.23
C TRP A 570 -22.56 11.35 -4.83
N ILE A 571 -23.19 11.97 -3.81
CA ILE A 571 -22.86 11.75 -2.41
C ILE A 571 -23.90 10.80 -1.82
N TYR A 572 -23.47 9.60 -1.45
CA TYR A 572 -24.36 8.53 -1.02
C TYR A 572 -24.85 8.71 0.41
N SER A 573 -23.99 9.19 1.32
CA SER A 573 -24.32 9.31 2.75
C SER A 573 -24.69 10.75 3.14
N SER A 574 -25.67 10.90 4.03
CA SER A 574 -26.04 12.18 4.67
C SER A 574 -24.92 12.75 5.54
N VAL A 575 -24.10 11.89 6.15
CA VAL A 575 -22.99 12.26 7.04
C VAL A 575 -21.61 12.05 6.36
N PRO A 576 -20.55 12.75 6.80
CA PRO A 576 -19.18 12.47 6.35
C PRO A 576 -18.72 11.10 6.87
N CYS A 577 -18.60 10.12 5.98
CA CYS A 577 -18.18 8.78 6.34
C CYS A 577 -17.65 7.98 5.14
N PRO A 578 -16.95 6.86 5.37
CA PRO A 578 -16.55 5.95 4.29
C PRO A 578 -17.72 5.29 3.59
N VAL A 579 -17.68 5.34 2.25
CA VAL A 579 -18.63 4.66 1.37
C VAL A 579 -17.86 4.00 0.22
N TYR A 580 -18.16 2.73 -0.04
CA TYR A 580 -17.60 1.94 -1.14
C TYR A 580 -18.76 1.45 -2.01
N VAL A 581 -18.67 1.62 -3.33
CA VAL A 581 -19.77 1.22 -4.24
C VAL A 581 -19.25 0.56 -5.51
N SER A 582 -19.77 -0.63 -5.80
CA SER A 582 -19.73 -1.29 -7.11
C SER A 582 -21.15 -1.33 -7.70
N GLU A 583 -21.29 -1.87 -8.89
CA GLU A 583 -22.58 -2.11 -9.52
C GLU A 583 -23.49 -3.11 -8.78
N ARG A 584 -22.95 -3.87 -7.82
CA ARG A 584 -23.64 -4.93 -7.07
C ARG A 584 -23.63 -4.75 -5.56
N LEU A 585 -22.71 -3.93 -5.04
CA LEU A 585 -22.47 -3.82 -3.60
C LEU A 585 -22.33 -2.36 -3.18
N LEU A 586 -22.86 -2.03 -1.99
CA LEU A 586 -22.63 -0.76 -1.30
C LEU A 586 -22.20 -1.05 0.14
N GLY A 587 -21.00 -0.63 0.51
CA GLY A 587 -20.52 -0.63 1.89
C GLY A 587 -20.54 0.77 2.49
N ILE A 588 -20.90 0.88 3.76
CA ILE A 588 -20.85 2.12 4.53
C ILE A 588 -20.31 1.83 5.93
N HIS A 589 -19.38 2.66 6.40
CA HIS A 589 -18.84 2.59 7.75
C HIS A 589 -19.08 3.92 8.45
N VAL A 590 -19.53 3.89 9.70
CA VAL A 590 -19.60 5.06 10.57
C VAL A 590 -18.90 4.76 11.88
N GLY A 591 -18.17 5.75 12.41
CA GLY A 591 -17.42 5.60 13.66
C GLY A 591 -18.17 6.05 14.90
N GLU A 592 -19.30 6.75 14.73
CA GLU A 592 -20.03 7.41 15.82
C GLU A 592 -21.53 7.12 15.74
N ALA A 593 -22.20 7.23 16.90
CA ALA A 593 -23.64 7.11 17.02
C ALA A 593 -24.38 8.18 16.21
N GLY A 594 -25.51 7.83 15.60
CA GLY A 594 -26.35 8.79 14.89
C GLY A 594 -27.25 8.17 13.83
N ASP A 595 -27.99 9.05 13.15
CA ASP A 595 -28.87 8.70 12.04
C ASP A 595 -28.15 8.88 10.71
N VAL A 596 -28.15 7.82 9.90
CA VAL A 596 -27.52 7.79 8.59
C VAL A 596 -28.60 7.57 7.54
N ALA A 597 -28.72 8.51 6.60
CA ALA A 597 -29.53 8.36 5.41
C ALA A 597 -28.63 8.09 4.21
N ILE A 598 -29.00 7.10 3.41
CA ILE A 598 -28.28 6.68 2.19
C ILE A 598 -29.17 6.98 0.99
N SER A 599 -28.61 7.64 -0.01
CA SER A 599 -29.28 7.91 -1.29
C SER A 599 -28.53 7.26 -2.45
N LEU A 600 -29.28 6.65 -3.35
CA LEU A 600 -28.79 5.94 -4.54
C LEU A 600 -29.17 6.72 -5.80
N PRO A 601 -28.32 6.71 -6.84
CA PRO A 601 -28.56 7.46 -8.08
C PRO A 601 -29.71 6.88 -8.91
N GLU A 602 -30.16 5.66 -8.61
CA GLU A 602 -31.23 4.95 -9.30
C GLU A 602 -32.02 4.09 -8.31
N THR A 603 -33.23 3.69 -8.71
CA THR A 603 -34.07 2.75 -7.96
C THR A 603 -33.60 1.33 -8.22
N PHE A 604 -33.42 0.56 -7.15
CA PHE A 604 -33.11 -0.87 -7.21
C PHE A 604 -34.36 -1.68 -6.91
N ALA A 605 -34.58 -2.77 -7.66
CA ALA A 605 -35.68 -3.68 -7.43
C ALA A 605 -35.63 -4.27 -6.02
N LYS A 606 -34.42 -4.62 -5.55
CA LYS A 606 -34.18 -5.14 -4.21
C LYS A 606 -32.81 -4.74 -3.68
N ILE A 607 -32.77 -4.39 -2.40
CA ILE A 607 -31.56 -4.13 -1.64
C ILE A 607 -31.58 -5.02 -0.40
N THR A 608 -30.50 -5.76 -0.15
CA THR A 608 -30.37 -6.67 0.99
C THR A 608 -29.17 -6.29 1.84
N GLU A 609 -29.34 -6.02 3.14
CA GLU A 609 -28.24 -5.91 4.10
C GLU A 609 -27.65 -7.31 4.33
N VAL A 610 -26.36 -7.46 4.08
CA VAL A 610 -25.69 -8.76 3.91
C VAL A 610 -25.56 -9.52 5.23
N PHE A 611 -25.40 -8.84 6.35
CA PHE A 611 -25.15 -9.46 7.65
C PHE A 611 -26.45 -9.79 8.40
N THR A 612 -27.49 -8.96 8.26
CA THR A 612 -28.80 -9.16 8.90
C THR A 612 -29.80 -9.89 8.01
N GLY A 613 -29.62 -9.83 6.69
CA GLY A 613 -30.58 -10.34 5.71
C GLY A 613 -31.82 -9.47 5.51
N GLU A 614 -31.87 -8.28 6.12
CA GLU A 614 -32.97 -7.33 5.95
C GLU A 614 -33.06 -6.84 4.51
N THR A 615 -34.28 -6.77 3.96
CA THR A 615 -34.51 -6.39 2.56
C THR A 615 -35.44 -5.20 2.44
N VAL A 616 -35.13 -4.32 1.48
CA VAL A 616 -36.01 -3.23 1.05
C VAL A 616 -36.15 -3.31 -0.48
N GLU A 617 -37.36 -3.13 -0.99
CA GLU A 617 -37.68 -3.27 -2.42
C GLU A 617 -38.07 -1.94 -3.05
N ASN A 618 -37.83 -1.83 -4.37
CA ASN A 618 -38.26 -0.71 -5.21
C ASN A 618 -37.92 0.67 -4.63
N THR A 619 -36.71 0.82 -4.11
CA THR A 619 -36.24 2.06 -3.46
C THR A 619 -34.91 2.53 -4.03
N ASN A 620 -34.66 3.82 -3.91
CA ASN A 620 -33.36 4.45 -4.10
C ASN A 620 -32.83 5.08 -2.80
N ALA A 621 -33.44 4.78 -1.66
CA ALA A 621 -33.09 5.35 -0.37
C ALA A 621 -33.14 4.30 0.73
N LEU A 622 -32.20 4.41 1.68
CA LEU A 622 -32.13 3.61 2.90
C LEU A 622 -31.86 4.55 4.08
N SER A 623 -32.13 4.09 5.29
CA SER A 623 -31.72 4.78 6.50
C SER A 623 -31.51 3.78 7.63
N PHE A 624 -30.59 4.09 8.55
CA PHE A 624 -30.44 3.36 9.80
C PHE A 624 -29.96 4.29 10.91
N THR A 625 -30.24 3.88 12.14
CA THR A 625 -29.76 4.54 13.36
C THR A 625 -28.77 3.61 14.03
N THR A 626 -27.63 4.15 14.46
CA THR A 626 -26.60 3.40 15.20
C THR A 626 -26.29 4.03 16.54
N ASN A 627 -25.93 3.20 17.53
CA ASN A 627 -25.56 3.63 18.88
C ASN A 627 -24.04 3.78 19.08
N GLY A 628 -23.25 3.63 18.01
CA GLY A 628 -21.80 3.74 18.05
C GLY A 628 -21.20 3.48 16.68
N THR A 629 -20.03 2.85 16.65
CA THR A 629 -19.46 2.38 15.37
C THR A 629 -20.31 1.27 14.77
N GLU A 630 -20.50 1.32 13.45
CA GLU A 630 -21.23 0.32 12.70
C GLU A 630 -20.77 0.30 11.25
N THR A 631 -20.68 -0.90 10.68
CA THR A 631 -20.51 -1.09 9.24
C THR A 631 -21.66 -1.90 8.69
N ARG A 632 -22.21 -1.46 7.57
CA ARG A 632 -23.20 -2.21 6.79
C ARG A 632 -22.71 -2.47 5.38
N LEU A 633 -23.07 -3.63 4.85
CA LEU A 633 -22.80 -4.00 3.46
C LEU A 633 -24.13 -4.41 2.83
N TYR A 634 -24.46 -3.79 1.71
CA TYR A 634 -25.70 -4.03 0.99
C TYR A 634 -25.43 -4.68 -0.36
N ARG A 635 -26.20 -5.71 -0.70
CA ARG A 635 -26.30 -6.26 -2.05
C ARG A 635 -27.39 -5.50 -2.81
N LEU A 636 -27.06 -5.06 -4.02
CA LEU A 636 -27.91 -4.26 -4.89
C LEU A 636 -28.38 -5.10 -6.09
N GLU A 637 -29.69 -5.17 -6.30
CA GLU A 637 -30.32 -5.94 -7.37
C GLU A 637 -31.23 -5.02 -8.19
N LYS A 638 -30.98 -4.97 -9.50
CA LYS A 638 -31.71 -4.11 -10.45
C LYS A 638 -32.99 -4.74 -10.95
#